data_AF-A0AAW1N573-F1
#
_entry.id   AF-A0AAW1N573-F1
#
_cell.length_a   1.000
_cell.length_b   1.000
_cell.length_c   1.000
_cell.angle_alpha   90.00
_cell.angle_beta   90.00
_cell.angle_gamma   90.00
#
_symmetry.space_group_name_H-M   'P 1'
#
loop_
_entity.id
_entity.type
_entity.pdbx_description
1 polymer ?
#
loop_
_entity_poly.entity_id
_entity_poly.type
_entity_poly.pdbx_seq_one_letter_code
_entity_poly.pdbx_strand_id
1 'polypeptide(L)'
;MIWAMSCDAFVDLPYSFIISCVKHPHLTVYSERHLCEALLAWFAANLESVRQTSGFEDVLVNKFDQMNMTKSEYTNILEEIRVDLLPLWFIMGKCRCSYFSVIAKHGVCNIFGLMKKLTKDSNFLKLADDWSYSRIRLTEYSKKLDLSGCPQMTSVAVLLSLFHESDGPLMLNAMRNTNIELEYSNWLSHFPILSFKAMAEVDITKCSQLDVGIVLEYFKKSFPFLTTIRMAYFLDFETNKFCDLLSNSTVCEVDLTVDISPLLSSNVSVLYCESESRSMQNRYFSMPSRRRPRPTLSHISKLTLEGRTDFSDSELSDIAECCNSLIYLNIRGCLSVTDIGIANLILRCVKLHSIIASDTSFGRSSISALCSRGQGTANIPLMEVDTEHLKLSDINLQLLHIGGCKGVCETSLEDLLSKEHKLKSLCLRGTCLVDQALYRFPGSTLEMLDVSNTMISRDALMHTVVRNSGLTHLVASGCRNLCLHRSKNSEDNLSPPNLSENFFIKLGKECQLEKLTIGWGFSDLSVNEIAPALISLKALTVGLGGSLGPEGLKQLCILCPLLESLSITFQVISDVVIMNLLVTLRKLQALSVCYCIGDLSPLFLNCKASYLRKLKLERVTPWMTNDDLALLTQNCANLMELSLVGCTRLDVDAQQIISSGWPGLVSLHLEDCGLVTADGVDNLFDCKAMENLLLRHNGCGIRRNFIIHAASKLPMLRSLSLDWCDASEGDLNLPNVLFE
;
A
#
# COMPACT_ATOMS: atom_id res chain seq x y z
N MET A 1 4.58 -10.10 -20.46
CA MET A 1 5.76 -9.44 -19.87
C MET A 1 6.05 -9.79 -18.40
N ILE A 2 5.09 -10.15 -17.53
CA ILE A 2 5.46 -10.67 -16.19
C ILE A 2 6.35 -11.91 -16.29
N TRP A 3 6.04 -12.82 -17.21
CA TRP A 3 6.90 -13.97 -17.52
C TRP A 3 8.36 -13.58 -17.82
N ALA A 4 8.59 -12.47 -18.53
CA ALA A 4 9.91 -11.98 -18.87
C ALA A 4 10.71 -11.52 -17.63
N MET A 5 10.04 -10.94 -16.64
CA MET A 5 10.67 -10.53 -15.38
C MET A 5 10.93 -11.71 -14.44
N SER A 6 10.23 -12.83 -14.62
CA SER A 6 10.34 -14.03 -13.79
C SER A 6 11.12 -15.17 -14.44
N CYS A 7 11.54 -15.03 -15.71
CA CYS A 7 12.21 -16.07 -16.46
C CYS A 7 13.66 -15.69 -16.69
N ASP A 8 14.58 -16.44 -16.10
CA ASP A 8 16.02 -16.22 -16.27
C ASP A 8 16.45 -16.32 -17.74
N ALA A 9 15.76 -17.11 -18.57
CA ALA A 9 16.05 -17.22 -20.00
C ALA A 9 15.60 -16.01 -20.83
N PHE A 10 14.85 -15.07 -20.25
CA PHE A 10 14.42 -13.87 -20.97
C PHE A 10 15.62 -13.00 -21.36
N VAL A 11 16.63 -12.91 -20.50
CA VAL A 11 17.83 -12.10 -20.78
C VAL A 11 18.66 -12.66 -21.92
N ASP A 12 18.47 -13.94 -22.27
CA ASP A 12 19.19 -14.63 -23.35
C ASP A 12 18.51 -14.46 -24.72
N LEU A 13 17.34 -13.81 -24.80
CA LEU A 13 16.63 -13.61 -26.05
C LEU A 13 17.42 -12.67 -26.99
N PRO A 14 17.47 -12.97 -28.31
CA PRO A 14 18.17 -12.12 -29.26
C PRO A 14 17.42 -10.79 -29.46
N TYR A 15 18.17 -9.70 -29.63
CA TYR A 15 17.61 -8.35 -29.81
C TYR A 15 16.55 -8.27 -30.91
N SER A 16 16.79 -8.91 -32.06
CA SER A 16 15.86 -8.93 -33.20
C SER A 16 14.50 -9.55 -32.85
N PHE A 17 14.48 -10.54 -31.96
CA PHE A 17 13.24 -11.12 -31.46
C PHE A 17 12.53 -10.16 -30.52
N ILE A 18 13.26 -9.51 -29.60
CA ILE A 18 12.68 -8.57 -28.64
C ILE A 18 12.05 -7.38 -29.36
N ILE A 19 12.76 -6.74 -30.29
CA ILE A 19 12.21 -5.59 -31.03
C ILE A 19 10.98 -5.98 -31.85
N SER A 20 10.98 -7.18 -32.45
CA SER A 20 9.82 -7.73 -33.17
C SER A 20 8.64 -7.93 -32.24
N CYS A 21 8.86 -8.50 -31.04
CA CYS A 21 7.83 -8.68 -30.03
C CYS A 21 7.29 -7.36 -29.49
N VAL A 22 8.14 -6.37 -29.26
CA VAL A 22 7.74 -5.06 -28.72
C VAL A 22 6.87 -4.29 -29.73
N LYS A 23 7.21 -4.40 -31.02
CA LYS A 23 6.45 -3.80 -32.13
C LYS A 23 5.21 -4.60 -32.52
N HIS A 24 5.02 -5.78 -31.96
CA HIS A 24 3.91 -6.65 -32.34
C HIS A 24 2.56 -6.01 -31.90
N PRO A 25 1.56 -5.89 -32.78
CA PRO A 25 0.30 -5.21 -32.47
C PRO A 25 -0.52 -5.90 -31.38
N HIS A 26 -0.27 -7.20 -31.14
CA HIS A 26 -0.92 -7.97 -30.08
C HIS A 26 -0.08 -8.11 -28.80
N LEU A 27 0.96 -7.28 -28.62
CA LEU A 27 1.70 -7.26 -27.36
C LEU A 27 0.77 -6.87 -26.21
N THR A 28 0.62 -7.78 -25.25
CA THR A 28 -0.13 -7.52 -24.02
C THR A 28 0.82 -7.11 -22.89
N VAL A 29 0.57 -5.93 -22.35
CA VAL A 29 1.21 -5.41 -21.15
C VAL A 29 0.14 -5.04 -20.14
N TYR A 30 0.39 -5.30 -18.86
CA TYR A 30 -0.51 -4.83 -17.80
C TYR A 30 -0.32 -3.33 -17.60
N SER A 31 0.93 -2.87 -17.70
CA SER A 31 1.32 -1.47 -17.72
C SER A 31 2.63 -1.31 -18.48
N GLU A 32 2.91 -0.10 -18.97
CA GLU A 32 4.19 0.23 -19.61
C GLU A 32 5.38 0.04 -18.68
N ARG A 33 5.17 0.09 -17.35
CA ARG A 33 6.19 -0.21 -16.36
C ARG A 33 6.77 -1.61 -16.55
N HIS A 34 5.93 -2.61 -16.74
CA HIS A 34 6.38 -4.00 -16.90
C HIS A 34 7.18 -4.21 -18.19
N LEU A 35 6.82 -3.51 -19.27
CA LEU A 35 7.59 -3.51 -20.50
C LEU A 35 8.98 -2.89 -20.26
N CYS A 36 9.02 -1.72 -19.62
CA CYS A 36 10.26 -1.04 -19.28
C CYS A 36 11.15 -1.90 -18.37
N GLU A 37 10.60 -2.50 -17.32
CA GLU A 37 11.36 -3.36 -16.38
C GLU A 37 11.95 -4.59 -17.07
N ALA A 38 11.19 -5.26 -17.94
CA ALA A 38 11.70 -6.38 -18.72
C ALA A 38 12.86 -5.94 -19.63
N LEU A 39 12.70 -4.85 -20.38
CA LEU A 39 13.76 -4.33 -21.25
C LEU A 39 15.00 -3.91 -20.45
N LEU A 40 14.82 -3.26 -19.29
CA LEU A 40 15.93 -2.90 -18.40
C LEU A 40 16.67 -4.13 -17.86
N ALA A 41 15.95 -5.19 -17.51
CA ALA A 41 16.58 -6.45 -17.08
C ALA A 41 17.42 -7.06 -18.21
N TRP A 42 16.88 -7.08 -19.44
CA TRP A 42 17.62 -7.53 -20.62
C TRP A 42 18.87 -6.69 -20.88
N PHE A 43 18.74 -5.34 -20.83
CA PHE A 43 19.89 -4.45 -21.01
C PHE A 43 20.95 -4.62 -19.94
N ALA A 44 20.55 -4.76 -18.67
CA ALA A 44 21.51 -4.99 -17.58
C ALA A 44 22.32 -6.27 -17.84
N ALA A 45 21.66 -7.38 -18.16
CA ALA A 45 22.35 -8.65 -18.41
C ALA A 45 23.29 -8.61 -19.63
N ASN A 46 22.90 -7.93 -20.71
CA ASN A 46 23.66 -7.94 -21.96
C ASN A 46 24.73 -6.83 -22.04
N LEU A 47 24.54 -5.72 -21.31
CA LEU A 47 25.42 -4.54 -21.35
C LEU A 47 26.29 -4.35 -20.10
N GLU A 48 26.23 -5.21 -19.07
CA GLU A 48 26.94 -5.01 -17.79
C GLU A 48 28.48 -5.16 -17.84
N SER A 49 29.08 -5.70 -18.90
CA SER A 49 30.55 -5.80 -19.01
C SER A 49 31.26 -4.45 -19.23
N VAL A 50 30.53 -3.34 -19.31
CA VAL A 50 31.03 -1.97 -19.60
C VAL A 50 31.54 -1.25 -18.34
N ARG A 51 31.38 -1.83 -17.13
CA ARG A 51 31.66 -1.13 -15.85
C ARG A 51 33.14 -1.02 -15.45
N GLN A 52 34.09 -1.65 -16.14
CA GLN A 52 35.50 -1.66 -15.68
C GLN A 52 36.43 -0.66 -16.39
N THR A 53 35.96 0.15 -17.33
CA THR A 53 36.82 1.12 -18.04
C THR A 53 36.21 2.52 -18.03
N SER A 54 36.97 3.49 -17.54
CA SER A 54 36.66 4.91 -17.62
C SER A 54 36.62 5.35 -19.09
N GLY A 55 35.43 5.71 -19.57
CA GLY A 55 35.16 6.11 -20.96
C GLY A 55 33.83 5.55 -21.45
N PHE A 56 32.70 6.04 -20.92
CA PHE A 56 31.37 5.43 -21.12
C PHE A 56 30.92 5.45 -22.59
N GLU A 57 31.35 6.44 -23.39
CA GLU A 57 30.98 6.56 -24.81
C GLU A 57 31.84 5.69 -25.73
N ASP A 58 33.17 5.65 -25.54
CA ASP A 58 34.08 4.86 -26.40
C ASP A 58 33.99 3.33 -26.15
N VAL A 59 33.56 2.92 -24.96
CA VAL A 59 33.43 1.49 -24.59
C VAL A 59 32.09 0.90 -25.07
N LEU A 60 31.02 1.70 -25.11
CA LEU A 60 29.74 1.28 -25.68
C LEU A 60 29.88 0.98 -27.18
N VAL A 61 30.60 1.82 -27.93
CA VAL A 61 30.85 1.64 -29.37
C VAL A 61 31.58 0.31 -29.66
N ASN A 62 32.62 -0.04 -28.89
CA ASN A 62 33.40 -1.26 -29.11
C ASN A 62 32.63 -2.58 -28.85
N LYS A 63 31.57 -2.58 -28.03
CA LYS A 63 30.74 -3.78 -27.79
C LYS A 63 29.48 -3.82 -28.64
N PHE A 64 28.96 -2.66 -29.05
CA PHE A 64 28.01 -2.52 -30.14
C PHE A 64 28.51 -3.24 -31.41
N ASP A 65 29.79 -3.09 -31.72
CA ASP A 65 30.46 -3.82 -32.82
C ASP A 65 30.56 -5.34 -32.57
N GLN A 66 30.68 -5.82 -31.32
CA GLN A 66 30.68 -7.25 -30.98
C GLN A 66 29.29 -7.90 -30.99
N MET A 67 28.24 -7.10 -30.75
CA MET A 67 26.84 -7.54 -30.72
C MET A 67 26.13 -7.38 -32.07
N ASN A 68 26.84 -6.89 -33.11
CA ASN A 68 26.24 -6.43 -34.37
C ASN A 68 25.05 -5.46 -34.13
N MET A 69 25.15 -4.61 -33.10
CA MET A 69 24.11 -3.63 -32.75
C MET A 69 24.67 -2.23 -32.84
N THR A 70 23.97 -1.33 -33.52
CA THR A 70 24.31 0.09 -33.65
C THR A 70 23.73 0.91 -32.50
N LYS A 71 24.32 2.08 -32.20
CA LYS A 71 23.74 3.07 -31.27
C LYS A 71 22.30 3.47 -31.66
N SER A 72 21.98 3.44 -32.96
CA SER A 72 20.63 3.62 -33.49
C SER A 72 19.68 2.48 -33.14
N GLU A 73 20.11 1.22 -33.15
CA GLU A 73 19.24 0.10 -32.74
C GLU A 73 18.91 0.18 -31.25
N TYR A 74 19.87 0.59 -30.42
CA TYR A 74 19.62 0.85 -29.00
C TYR A 74 18.53 1.92 -28.76
N THR A 75 18.57 3.04 -29.48
CA THR A 75 17.54 4.08 -29.34
C THR A 75 16.18 3.59 -29.86
N ASN A 76 16.17 2.82 -30.95
CA ASN A 76 14.94 2.35 -31.58
C ASN A 76 14.05 1.50 -30.66
N ILE A 77 14.61 0.62 -29.82
CA ILE A 77 13.77 -0.20 -28.92
C ILE A 77 13.24 0.59 -27.72
N LEU A 78 14.00 1.58 -27.25
CA LEU A 78 13.59 2.40 -26.11
C LEU A 78 12.51 3.40 -26.52
N GLU A 79 12.51 3.86 -27.77
CA GLU A 79 11.44 4.67 -28.37
C GLU A 79 10.07 3.96 -28.39
N GLU A 80 10.06 2.62 -28.32
CA GLU A 80 8.81 1.86 -28.19
C GLU A 80 8.21 1.91 -26.78
N ILE A 81 8.96 2.33 -25.76
CA ILE A 81 8.40 2.46 -24.42
C ILE A 81 7.59 3.76 -24.37
N ARG A 82 6.29 3.66 -24.08
CA ARG A 82 5.41 4.83 -23.96
C ARG A 82 5.63 5.47 -22.60
N VAL A 83 6.70 6.26 -22.48
CA VAL A 83 7.15 6.86 -21.22
C VAL A 83 6.09 7.71 -20.53
N ASP A 84 5.19 8.30 -21.29
CA ASP A 84 4.09 9.12 -20.77
C ASP A 84 3.03 8.29 -20.02
N LEU A 85 3.10 6.97 -20.07
CA LEU A 85 2.21 6.05 -19.35
C LEU A 85 2.93 5.34 -18.18
N LEU A 86 4.18 5.71 -17.89
CA LEU A 86 4.90 5.18 -16.75
C LEU A 86 4.44 5.87 -15.44
N PRO A 87 4.36 5.13 -14.32
CA PRO A 87 4.13 5.73 -13.01
C PRO A 87 5.21 6.76 -12.67
N LEU A 88 4.82 7.88 -12.07
CA LEU A 88 5.72 9.01 -11.85
C LEU A 88 6.94 8.61 -11.00
N TRP A 89 6.74 7.86 -9.91
CA TRP A 89 7.82 7.37 -9.05
C TRP A 89 8.82 6.51 -9.82
N PHE A 90 8.33 5.71 -10.76
CA PHE A 90 9.14 4.78 -11.51
C PHE A 90 10.03 5.52 -12.50
N ILE A 91 9.45 6.37 -13.34
CA ILE A 91 10.22 7.12 -14.34
C ILE A 91 11.21 8.10 -13.68
N MET A 92 10.83 8.75 -12.58
CA MET A 92 11.74 9.57 -11.77
C MET A 92 12.91 8.74 -11.25
N GLY A 93 12.66 7.57 -10.69
CA GLY A 93 13.71 6.64 -10.24
C GLY A 93 14.64 6.19 -11.37
N LYS A 94 14.16 6.08 -12.61
CA LYS A 94 14.98 5.73 -13.78
C LYS A 94 15.83 6.89 -14.32
N CYS A 95 15.70 8.11 -13.81
CA CYS A 95 16.55 9.23 -14.23
C CYS A 95 18.03 9.03 -13.89
N ARG A 96 18.37 8.16 -12.93
CA ARG A 96 19.75 7.75 -12.60
C ARG A 96 20.20 6.47 -13.31
N CYS A 97 19.31 5.79 -14.03
CA CYS A 97 19.67 4.58 -14.73
C CYS A 97 20.58 4.92 -15.92
N SER A 98 21.76 4.32 -15.99
CA SER A 98 22.74 4.62 -17.04
C SER A 98 22.17 4.49 -18.46
N TYR A 99 21.36 3.46 -18.69
CA TYR A 99 20.73 3.19 -19.98
C TYR A 99 19.49 4.08 -20.21
N PHE A 100 18.69 4.29 -19.17
CA PHE A 100 17.36 4.91 -19.33
C PHE A 100 17.31 6.41 -19.05
N SER A 101 18.38 7.00 -18.52
CA SER A 101 18.36 8.36 -17.95
C SER A 101 17.86 9.44 -18.91
N VAL A 102 18.27 9.41 -20.18
CA VAL A 102 17.89 10.41 -21.19
C VAL A 102 16.37 10.35 -21.46
N ILE A 103 15.86 9.14 -21.73
CA ILE A 103 14.45 8.91 -22.04
C ILE A 103 13.58 9.12 -20.80
N ALA A 104 14.06 8.75 -19.62
CA ALA A 104 13.40 9.07 -18.35
C ALA A 104 13.23 10.58 -18.15
N LYS A 105 14.32 11.35 -18.30
CA LYS A 105 14.28 12.82 -18.15
C LYS A 105 13.35 13.46 -19.17
N HIS A 106 13.36 12.98 -20.42
CA HIS A 106 12.42 13.43 -21.45
C HIS A 106 10.97 13.13 -21.06
N GLY A 107 10.66 11.90 -20.65
CA GLY A 107 9.32 11.52 -20.21
C GLY A 107 8.84 12.30 -18.98
N VAL A 108 9.72 12.59 -18.01
CA VAL A 108 9.39 13.47 -16.87
C VAL A 108 8.99 14.87 -17.37
N CYS A 109 9.76 15.46 -18.27
CA CYS A 109 9.42 16.76 -18.86
C CYS A 109 8.07 16.73 -19.60
N ASN A 110 7.78 15.65 -20.34
CA ASN A 110 6.52 15.48 -21.06
C ASN A 110 5.33 15.35 -20.10
N ILE A 111 5.44 14.49 -19.09
CA ILE A 111 4.44 14.29 -18.03
C ILE A 111 4.09 15.64 -17.38
N PHE A 112 5.08 16.42 -16.94
CA PHE A 112 4.82 17.73 -16.35
C PHE A 112 4.28 18.75 -17.35
N GLY A 113 4.70 18.66 -18.61
CA GLY A 113 4.14 19.45 -19.71
C GLY A 113 2.65 19.18 -19.88
N LEU A 114 2.24 17.91 -19.89
CA LEU A 114 0.85 17.46 -19.97
C LEU A 114 0.06 17.98 -18.75
N MET A 115 0.53 17.71 -17.53
CA MET A 115 -0.17 18.15 -16.31
C MET A 115 -0.38 19.68 -16.23
N LYS A 116 0.61 20.48 -16.66
CA LYS A 116 0.48 21.96 -16.67
C LYS A 116 -0.49 22.48 -17.73
N LYS A 117 -0.60 21.79 -18.86
CA LYS A 117 -1.52 22.15 -19.95
C LYS A 117 -2.97 21.84 -19.55
N LEU A 118 -3.16 20.70 -18.88
CA LEU A 118 -4.47 20.23 -18.40
C LEU A 118 -5.08 21.10 -17.31
N THR A 119 -4.25 21.76 -16.50
CA THR A 119 -4.70 22.66 -15.41
C THR A 119 -5.05 24.07 -15.88
N LYS A 120 -4.73 24.45 -17.13
CA LYS A 120 -4.89 25.83 -17.64
C LYS A 120 -5.92 25.98 -18.77
N ASP A 121 -6.16 24.94 -19.56
CA ASP A 121 -7.06 25.00 -20.71
C ASP A 121 -8.29 24.10 -20.48
N SER A 122 -9.47 24.71 -20.33
CA SER A 122 -10.77 24.02 -20.43
C SER A 122 -11.03 23.43 -21.82
N ASN A 123 -10.18 23.73 -22.81
CA ASN A 123 -10.23 23.18 -24.16
C ASN A 123 -9.06 22.20 -24.40
N PHE A 124 -9.17 21.05 -23.73
CA PHE A 124 -8.29 19.87 -23.78
C PHE A 124 -7.83 19.47 -25.20
N LEU A 125 -8.64 19.77 -26.21
CA LEU A 125 -8.57 19.20 -27.55
C LEU A 125 -7.61 19.93 -28.51
N LYS A 126 -7.09 21.11 -28.15
CA LYS A 126 -6.19 21.91 -29.02
C LYS A 126 -4.73 21.46 -29.06
N LEU A 127 -4.32 20.57 -28.17
CA LEU A 127 -2.92 20.14 -27.99
C LEU A 127 -2.53 18.90 -28.82
N ALA A 128 -3.37 18.52 -29.79
CA ALA A 128 -3.58 17.13 -30.16
C ALA A 128 -2.97 16.66 -31.48
N ASP A 129 -1.74 17.08 -31.79
CA ASP A 129 -1.13 16.72 -33.07
C ASP A 129 -0.28 15.43 -33.01
N ASP A 130 0.03 14.88 -31.82
CA ASP A 130 0.73 13.58 -31.69
C ASP A 130 0.36 12.78 -30.42
N TRP A 131 -0.89 12.31 -30.32
CA TRP A 131 -1.36 11.43 -29.22
C TRP A 131 -1.04 9.95 -29.42
N SER A 132 -0.41 9.59 -30.54
CA SER A 132 -0.11 8.19 -30.90
C SER A 132 0.72 7.51 -29.81
N TYR A 133 1.68 8.25 -29.22
CA TYR A 133 2.57 7.80 -28.16
C TYR A 133 1.93 7.76 -26.76
N SER A 134 0.84 8.49 -26.53
CA SER A 134 0.11 8.50 -25.24
C SER A 134 -1.09 7.55 -25.22
N ARG A 135 -1.33 6.82 -26.31
CA ARG A 135 -2.37 5.79 -26.36
C ARG A 135 -1.98 4.60 -25.50
N ILE A 136 -2.91 4.00 -24.77
CA ILE A 136 -2.68 2.77 -24.00
C ILE A 136 -2.66 1.57 -24.94
N ARG A 137 -1.72 0.63 -24.72
CA ARG A 137 -1.63 -0.64 -25.46
C ARG A 137 -2.72 -1.61 -25.01
N LEU A 138 -3.88 -1.55 -25.65
CA LEU A 138 -4.98 -2.48 -25.44
C LEU A 138 -5.16 -3.40 -26.65
N THR A 139 -5.32 -4.69 -26.39
CA THR A 139 -5.58 -5.72 -27.41
C THR A 139 -6.72 -6.60 -26.94
N GLU A 140 -7.33 -7.38 -27.83
CA GLU A 140 -8.40 -8.32 -27.46
C GLU A 140 -7.99 -9.35 -26.39
N TYR A 141 -6.67 -9.57 -26.19
CA TYR A 141 -6.09 -10.47 -25.20
C TYR A 141 -5.73 -9.78 -23.87
N SER A 142 -5.86 -8.46 -23.78
CA SER A 142 -5.53 -7.70 -22.56
C SER A 142 -6.47 -8.07 -21.43
N LYS A 143 -5.93 -8.67 -20.37
CA LYS A 143 -6.69 -9.11 -19.18
C LYS A 143 -6.74 -8.08 -18.06
N LYS A 144 -5.72 -7.23 -17.99
CA LYS A 144 -5.53 -6.24 -16.93
C LYS A 144 -5.02 -4.94 -17.53
N LEU A 145 -5.57 -3.84 -17.05
CA LEU A 145 -5.10 -2.48 -17.30
C LEU A 145 -4.69 -1.84 -15.97
N ASP A 146 -3.39 -1.60 -15.80
CA ASP A 146 -2.81 -0.96 -14.61
C ASP A 146 -2.21 0.40 -14.98
N LEU A 147 -2.89 1.47 -14.57
CA LEU A 147 -2.46 2.86 -14.71
C LEU A 147 -2.06 3.46 -13.36
N SER A 148 -1.86 2.63 -12.34
CA SER A 148 -1.66 3.10 -10.96
C SER A 148 -0.42 3.99 -10.83
N GLY A 149 -0.59 5.15 -10.18
CA GLY A 149 0.49 6.12 -9.98
C GLY A 149 0.88 6.93 -11.22
N CYS A 150 0.00 7.03 -12.21
CA CYS A 150 0.15 7.88 -13.41
C CYS A 150 -0.71 9.16 -13.27
N PRO A 151 -0.28 10.19 -12.53
CA PRO A 151 -1.07 11.42 -12.31
C PRO A 151 -1.36 12.21 -13.60
N GLN A 152 -0.61 11.96 -14.68
CA GLN A 152 -0.83 12.55 -16.00
C GLN A 152 -1.96 11.91 -16.81
N MET A 153 -2.51 10.78 -16.35
CA MET A 153 -3.53 10.06 -17.09
C MET A 153 -4.85 10.83 -17.09
N THR A 154 -5.50 10.90 -18.25
CA THR A 154 -6.74 11.66 -18.45
C THR A 154 -7.84 10.78 -19.02
N SER A 155 -9.10 11.18 -18.79
CA SER A 155 -10.26 10.47 -19.34
C SER A 155 -10.18 10.38 -20.87
N VAL A 156 -9.62 11.39 -21.54
CA VAL A 156 -9.43 11.39 -23.01
C VAL A 156 -8.35 10.40 -23.44
N ALA A 157 -7.22 10.28 -22.73
CA ALA A 157 -6.21 9.29 -23.06
C ALA A 157 -6.75 7.85 -22.96
N VAL A 158 -7.57 7.58 -21.93
CA VAL A 158 -8.30 6.33 -21.80
C VAL A 158 -9.24 6.13 -22.99
N LEU A 159 -10.09 7.13 -23.29
CA LEU A 159 -11.05 7.10 -24.38
C LEU A 159 -10.41 6.82 -25.76
N LEU A 160 -9.34 7.54 -26.11
CA LEU A 160 -8.63 7.36 -27.40
C LEU A 160 -8.10 5.94 -27.57
N SER A 161 -7.76 5.28 -26.46
CA SER A 161 -7.28 3.91 -26.45
C SER A 161 -8.36 2.89 -26.79
N LEU A 162 -9.63 3.28 -26.67
CA LEU A 162 -10.81 2.44 -26.90
C LEU A 162 -11.37 2.56 -28.33
N PHE A 163 -10.75 3.34 -29.23
CA PHE A 163 -11.17 3.45 -30.64
C PHE A 163 -10.18 2.78 -31.60
N HIS A 164 -10.58 2.48 -32.84
CA HIS A 164 -9.61 2.06 -33.86
C HIS A 164 -8.58 3.16 -34.14
N GLU A 165 -7.32 2.79 -34.44
CA GLU A 165 -6.24 3.76 -34.73
C GLU A 165 -6.59 4.71 -35.90
N SER A 166 -7.33 4.22 -36.90
CA SER A 166 -7.80 5.02 -38.04
C SER A 166 -8.79 6.12 -37.67
N ASP A 167 -9.55 5.91 -36.59
CA ASP A 167 -10.71 6.75 -36.26
C ASP A 167 -10.35 7.84 -35.24
N GLY A 168 -9.24 7.67 -34.51
CA GLY A 168 -8.77 8.60 -33.48
C GLY A 168 -8.60 10.04 -33.96
N PRO A 169 -7.89 10.32 -35.07
CA PRO A 169 -7.71 11.69 -35.58
C PRO A 169 -9.01 12.36 -36.02
N LEU A 170 -9.92 11.60 -36.64
CA LEU A 170 -11.24 12.09 -37.04
C LEU A 170 -12.09 12.45 -35.81
N MET A 171 -12.02 11.65 -34.76
CA MET A 171 -12.71 11.92 -33.49
C MET A 171 -12.12 13.10 -32.73
N LEU A 172 -10.79 13.23 -32.69
CA LEU A 172 -10.14 14.41 -32.12
C LEU A 172 -10.62 15.67 -32.83
N ASN A 173 -10.71 15.65 -34.17
CA ASN A 173 -11.26 16.75 -34.94
C ASN A 173 -12.75 17.01 -34.65
N ALA A 174 -13.57 15.95 -34.51
CA ALA A 174 -14.98 16.09 -34.15
C ALA A 174 -15.15 16.72 -32.76
N MET A 175 -14.41 16.23 -31.76
CA MET A 175 -14.42 16.80 -30.40
C MET A 175 -13.91 18.25 -30.41
N ARG A 176 -12.82 18.57 -31.14
CA ARG A 176 -12.29 19.94 -31.30
C ARG A 176 -13.35 20.92 -31.82
N ASN A 177 -14.19 20.47 -32.76
CA ASN A 177 -15.15 21.33 -33.46
C ASN A 177 -16.46 21.55 -32.70
N THR A 178 -16.74 20.76 -31.67
CA THR A 178 -18.08 20.71 -31.07
C THR A 178 -18.16 21.29 -29.65
N ASN A 179 -17.06 21.74 -29.03
CA ASN A 179 -17.03 22.16 -27.62
C ASN A 179 -17.82 21.17 -26.73
N ILE A 180 -17.68 19.86 -26.98
CA ILE A 180 -18.38 18.85 -26.18
C ILE A 180 -17.74 18.86 -24.80
N GLU A 181 -18.45 19.46 -23.84
CA GLU A 181 -18.29 19.10 -22.44
C GLU A 181 -18.52 17.58 -22.35
N LEU A 182 -17.47 16.84 -22.04
CA LEU A 182 -17.50 15.37 -21.91
C LEU A 182 -18.52 14.89 -20.86
N GLU A 183 -19.09 15.82 -20.09
CA GLU A 183 -20.08 15.62 -19.04
C GLU A 183 -21.44 15.06 -19.52
N TYR A 184 -21.77 15.13 -20.81
CA TYR A 184 -23.04 14.61 -21.34
C TYR A 184 -22.87 13.34 -22.19
N SER A 185 -22.97 12.19 -21.53
CA SER A 185 -22.81 10.79 -21.99
C SER A 185 -23.54 10.32 -23.28
N ASN A 186 -24.30 11.18 -23.96
CA ASN A 186 -25.05 10.85 -25.17
C ASN A 186 -24.22 10.83 -26.46
N TRP A 187 -23.03 11.44 -26.50
CA TRP A 187 -22.22 11.45 -27.72
C TRP A 187 -21.49 10.11 -27.95
N LEU A 188 -21.12 9.38 -26.88
CA LEU A 188 -20.46 8.07 -26.95
C LEU A 188 -21.31 7.00 -27.67
N SER A 189 -22.63 7.15 -27.75
CA SER A 189 -23.49 6.23 -28.50
C SER A 189 -23.33 6.36 -30.02
N HIS A 190 -22.73 7.45 -30.50
CA HIS A 190 -22.58 7.76 -31.92
C HIS A 190 -21.27 7.21 -32.52
N PHE A 191 -20.36 6.69 -31.70
CA PHE A 191 -19.05 6.21 -32.15
C PHE A 191 -18.82 4.74 -31.79
N PRO A 192 -18.22 3.94 -32.70
CA PRO A 192 -17.95 2.53 -32.46
C PRO A 192 -16.76 2.38 -31.49
N ILE A 193 -17.06 2.21 -30.21
CA ILE A 193 -16.06 1.89 -29.19
C ILE A 193 -15.69 0.40 -29.29
N LEU A 194 -14.40 0.09 -29.17
CA LEU A 194 -13.87 -1.27 -29.15
C LEU A 194 -14.32 -2.02 -27.90
N SER A 195 -14.66 -3.29 -28.07
CA SER A 195 -15.00 -4.22 -26.98
C SER A 195 -13.81 -5.13 -26.67
N PHE A 196 -13.27 -5.05 -25.45
CA PHE A 196 -12.18 -5.90 -24.97
C PHE A 196 -12.72 -6.98 -24.02
N LYS A 197 -13.08 -8.13 -24.58
CA LYS A 197 -13.74 -9.22 -23.83
C LYS A 197 -12.84 -9.90 -22.79
N ALA A 198 -11.53 -9.88 -22.97
CA ALA A 198 -10.61 -10.48 -22.01
C ALA A 198 -10.38 -9.61 -20.77
N MET A 199 -10.76 -8.32 -20.81
CA MET A 199 -10.47 -7.35 -19.75
C MET A 199 -11.27 -7.69 -18.48
N ALA A 200 -10.56 -8.01 -17.40
CA ALA A 200 -11.14 -8.43 -16.14
C ALA A 200 -10.79 -7.48 -14.98
N GLU A 201 -9.64 -6.80 -15.03
CA GLU A 201 -9.16 -5.93 -13.96
C GLU A 201 -8.71 -4.57 -14.51
N VAL A 202 -9.18 -3.50 -13.86
CA VAL A 202 -8.71 -2.14 -14.10
C VAL A 202 -8.25 -1.50 -12.79
N ASP A 203 -7.04 -0.95 -12.79
CA ASP A 203 -6.46 -0.21 -11.67
C ASP A 203 -6.09 1.21 -12.11
N ILE A 204 -6.80 2.20 -11.56
CA ILE A 204 -6.55 3.63 -11.80
C ILE A 204 -6.15 4.37 -10.51
N THR A 205 -5.67 3.62 -9.52
CA THR A 205 -5.23 4.15 -8.21
C THR A 205 -4.28 5.34 -8.36
N LYS A 206 -4.51 6.42 -7.61
CA LYS A 206 -3.70 7.66 -7.63
C LYS A 206 -3.62 8.38 -8.99
N CYS A 207 -4.64 8.26 -9.84
CA CYS A 207 -4.75 9.03 -11.09
C CYS A 207 -5.64 10.27 -10.89
N SER A 208 -5.13 11.29 -10.20
CA SER A 208 -5.91 12.45 -9.74
C SER A 208 -6.55 13.31 -10.85
N GLN A 209 -6.11 13.17 -12.10
CA GLN A 209 -6.67 13.90 -13.25
C GLN A 209 -7.80 13.14 -13.96
N LEU A 210 -8.14 11.92 -13.52
CA LEU A 210 -9.25 11.17 -14.08
C LEU A 210 -10.59 11.61 -13.49
N ASP A 211 -11.53 11.92 -14.36
CA ASP A 211 -12.94 11.94 -13.97
C ASP A 211 -13.44 10.49 -13.88
N VAL A 212 -13.63 10.02 -12.65
CA VAL A 212 -14.07 8.65 -12.36
C VAL A 212 -15.45 8.37 -12.97
N GLY A 213 -16.38 9.32 -12.96
CA GLY A 213 -17.73 9.10 -13.51
C GLY A 213 -17.70 8.85 -15.01
N ILE A 214 -16.94 9.68 -15.73
CA ILE A 214 -16.75 9.54 -17.18
C ILE A 214 -16.06 8.21 -17.53
N VAL A 215 -14.99 7.87 -16.79
CA VAL A 215 -14.20 6.67 -17.05
C VAL A 215 -14.98 5.38 -16.76
N LEU A 216 -15.82 5.35 -15.73
CA LEU A 216 -16.70 4.21 -15.43
C LEU A 216 -17.69 3.95 -16.58
N GLU A 217 -18.21 4.99 -17.23
CA GLU A 217 -19.05 4.84 -18.42
C GLU A 217 -18.29 4.24 -19.62
N TYR A 218 -17.02 4.64 -19.80
CA TYR A 218 -16.17 4.03 -20.83
C TYR A 218 -15.95 2.53 -20.57
N PHE A 219 -15.67 2.18 -19.32
CA PHE A 219 -15.44 0.79 -18.93
C PHE A 219 -16.70 -0.06 -19.08
N LYS A 220 -17.86 0.47 -18.69
CA LYS A 220 -19.16 -0.19 -18.86
C LYS A 220 -19.45 -0.54 -20.33
N LYS A 221 -19.04 0.32 -21.28
CA LYS A 221 -19.21 0.09 -22.72
C LYS A 221 -18.15 -0.83 -23.32
N SER A 222 -16.90 -0.70 -22.90
CA SER A 222 -15.75 -1.34 -23.57
C SER A 222 -15.33 -2.66 -22.94
N PHE A 223 -15.60 -2.87 -21.66
CA PHE A 223 -15.13 -3.99 -20.86
C PHE A 223 -16.32 -4.82 -20.33
N PRO A 224 -17.00 -5.61 -21.20
CA PRO A 224 -18.25 -6.27 -20.86
C PRO A 224 -18.14 -7.38 -19.81
N PHE A 225 -16.91 -7.80 -19.44
CA PHE A 225 -16.65 -8.81 -18.43
C PHE A 225 -15.76 -8.29 -17.29
N LEU A 226 -15.74 -6.97 -17.09
CA LEU A 226 -14.95 -6.35 -16.03
C LEU A 226 -15.45 -6.82 -14.66
N THR A 227 -14.56 -7.43 -13.88
CA THR A 227 -14.88 -7.98 -12.56
C THR A 227 -14.30 -7.15 -11.42
N THR A 228 -13.14 -6.52 -11.64
CA THR A 228 -12.38 -5.82 -10.59
C THR A 228 -12.05 -4.40 -11.01
N ILE A 229 -12.37 -3.44 -10.15
CA ILE A 229 -12.05 -2.02 -10.32
C ILE A 229 -11.36 -1.50 -9.05
N ARG A 230 -10.16 -0.93 -9.22
CA ARG A 230 -9.42 -0.27 -8.14
C ARG A 230 -9.27 1.22 -8.42
N MET A 231 -9.78 2.03 -7.49
CA MET A 231 -9.84 3.49 -7.55
C MET A 231 -9.47 4.07 -6.19
N ALA A 232 -8.33 3.64 -5.64
CA ALA A 232 -7.86 4.15 -4.37
C ALA A 232 -7.29 5.58 -4.49
N TYR A 233 -7.46 6.36 -3.43
CA TYR A 233 -7.02 7.74 -3.23
C TYR A 233 -7.72 8.79 -4.10
N PHE A 234 -8.96 8.53 -4.52
CA PHE A 234 -9.85 9.54 -5.10
C PHE A 234 -10.69 10.19 -3.99
N LEU A 235 -10.33 11.41 -3.60
CA LEU A 235 -11.02 12.14 -2.52
C LEU A 235 -12.41 12.63 -2.98
N ASP A 236 -12.55 13.11 -4.22
CA ASP A 236 -13.79 13.67 -4.79
C ASP A 236 -14.77 12.60 -5.33
N PHE A 237 -14.73 11.40 -4.75
CA PHE A 237 -15.66 10.33 -5.07
C PHE A 237 -17.00 10.56 -4.36
N GLU A 238 -17.95 11.16 -5.07
CA GLU A 238 -19.30 11.43 -4.59
C GLU A 238 -20.14 10.13 -4.43
N THR A 239 -21.04 10.10 -3.44
CA THR A 239 -21.88 8.93 -3.13
C THR A 239 -22.89 8.58 -4.24
N ASN A 240 -23.28 9.52 -5.09
CA ASN A 240 -24.08 9.26 -6.30
C ASN A 240 -23.31 8.39 -7.33
N LYS A 241 -22.00 8.61 -7.51
CA LYS A 241 -21.11 7.83 -8.38
C LYS A 241 -20.96 6.39 -7.88
N PHE A 242 -21.09 6.18 -6.57
CA PHE A 242 -21.17 4.84 -6.00
C PHE A 242 -22.42 4.09 -6.47
N CYS A 243 -23.59 4.74 -6.50
CA CYS A 243 -24.81 4.11 -7.00
C CYS A 243 -24.68 3.70 -8.48
N ASP A 244 -24.02 4.52 -9.30
CA ASP A 244 -23.75 4.19 -10.70
C ASP A 244 -22.86 2.94 -10.82
N LEU A 245 -21.86 2.82 -9.95
CA LEU A 245 -21.02 1.63 -9.84
C LEU A 245 -21.84 0.39 -9.40
N LEU A 246 -22.73 0.54 -8.42
CA LEU A 246 -23.64 -0.54 -7.98
C LEU A 246 -24.57 -1.02 -9.11
N SER A 247 -24.92 -0.14 -10.04
CA SER A 247 -25.74 -0.49 -11.21
C SER A 247 -25.00 -1.34 -12.25
N ASN A 248 -23.68 -1.47 -12.15
CA ASN A 248 -22.88 -2.28 -13.06
C ASN A 248 -23.00 -3.77 -12.70
N SER A 249 -23.61 -4.55 -13.60
CA SER A 249 -23.94 -5.94 -13.31
C SER A 249 -22.76 -6.91 -13.31
N THR A 250 -21.56 -6.56 -13.80
CA THR A 250 -20.45 -7.54 -13.85
C THR A 250 -19.37 -7.32 -12.79
N VAL A 251 -19.31 -6.12 -12.22
CA VAL A 251 -18.28 -5.76 -11.25
C VAL A 251 -18.57 -6.46 -9.91
N CYS A 252 -17.59 -7.22 -9.44
CA CYS A 252 -17.67 -8.02 -8.23
C CYS A 252 -16.72 -7.49 -7.14
N GLU A 253 -15.59 -6.88 -7.51
CA GLU A 253 -14.58 -6.35 -6.61
C GLU A 253 -14.35 -4.85 -6.84
N VAL A 254 -14.47 -4.07 -5.77
CA VAL A 254 -14.30 -2.62 -5.78
C VAL A 254 -13.37 -2.20 -4.64
N ASP A 255 -12.36 -1.38 -4.97
CA ASP A 255 -11.46 -0.77 -4.00
C ASP A 255 -11.50 0.77 -4.10
N LEU A 256 -11.95 1.42 -3.03
CA LEU A 256 -12.06 2.87 -2.85
C LEU A 256 -11.22 3.36 -1.66
N THR A 257 -10.13 2.65 -1.33
CA THR A 257 -9.25 3.00 -0.20
C THR A 257 -8.80 4.46 -0.27
N VAL A 258 -8.76 5.15 0.86
CA VAL A 258 -8.09 6.44 1.04
C VAL A 258 -7.15 6.38 2.23
N ASP A 259 -6.35 7.42 2.43
CA ASP A 259 -5.49 7.49 3.60
C ASP A 259 -6.33 7.48 4.87
N ILE A 260 -6.02 6.54 5.75
CA ILE A 260 -6.45 6.63 7.14
C ILE A 260 -5.71 7.83 7.71
N SER A 261 -6.43 8.95 7.90
CA SER A 261 -5.94 10.12 8.66
C SER A 261 -5.23 9.62 9.91
N PRO A 262 -4.08 10.19 10.32
CA PRO A 262 -3.27 9.60 11.38
C PRO A 262 -4.13 9.31 12.60
N LEU A 263 -4.53 8.04 12.74
CA LEU A 263 -5.11 7.52 13.95
C LEU A 263 -3.98 7.71 14.93
N LEU A 264 -4.13 8.66 15.85
CA LEU A 264 -3.21 8.79 16.96
C LEU A 264 -3.19 7.41 17.63
N SER A 265 -2.17 6.62 17.29
CA SER A 265 -1.89 5.36 17.97
C SER A 265 -1.81 5.76 19.43
N SER A 266 -2.69 5.20 20.24
CA SER A 266 -3.07 5.71 21.57
C SER A 266 -1.96 5.61 22.63
N ASN A 267 -0.70 5.64 22.23
CA ASN A 267 0.49 5.47 23.06
C ASN A 267 1.46 6.67 22.99
N VAL A 268 1.06 7.82 22.45
CA VAL A 268 1.79 9.07 22.68
C VAL A 268 0.83 10.10 23.26
N SER A 269 0.91 10.33 24.57
CA SER A 269 0.35 11.51 25.22
C SER A 269 1.17 12.72 24.79
N VAL A 270 0.81 13.33 23.66
CA VAL A 270 1.16 14.72 23.38
C VAL A 270 -0.07 15.54 23.75
N LEU A 271 0.10 16.43 24.73
CA LEU A 271 -0.88 17.43 25.13
C LEU A 271 -1.26 18.25 23.90
N TYR A 272 -2.42 17.96 23.31
CA TYR A 272 -3.06 18.92 22.44
C TYR A 272 -3.53 20.05 23.35
N CYS A 273 -3.10 21.27 23.04
CA CYS A 273 -3.69 22.46 23.63
C CYS A 273 -5.19 22.41 23.30
N GLU A 274 -6.03 22.22 24.32
CA GLU A 274 -7.49 22.30 24.21
C GLU A 274 -7.83 23.67 23.62
N SER A 275 -8.04 23.70 22.30
CA SER A 275 -8.84 24.73 21.68
C SER A 275 -10.22 24.12 21.51
N GLU A 276 -11.12 24.59 22.36
CA GLU A 276 -12.57 24.54 22.27
C GLU A 276 -13.14 23.64 21.19
N SER A 277 -13.92 22.65 21.63
CA SER A 277 -15.00 22.01 20.91
C SER A 277 -15.91 23.04 20.21
N ARG A 278 -15.46 23.57 19.07
CA ARG A 278 -16.33 24.22 18.11
C ARG A 278 -16.99 23.12 17.31
N SER A 279 -18.19 22.77 17.76
CA SER A 279 -19.21 22.17 16.93
C SER A 279 -19.16 22.83 15.54
N MET A 280 -18.71 22.10 14.52
CA MET A 280 -19.04 22.44 13.14
C MET A 280 -20.55 22.23 13.00
N GLN A 281 -21.32 23.25 13.38
CA GLN A 281 -22.70 23.39 12.96
C GLN A 281 -22.69 23.55 11.44
N ASN A 282 -23.17 22.52 10.77
CA ASN A 282 -24.04 22.54 9.60
C ASN A 282 -23.70 23.50 8.46
N ARG A 283 -23.36 22.91 7.31
CA ARG A 283 -24.17 23.16 6.11
C ARG A 283 -24.76 21.84 5.63
N TYR A 284 -25.87 21.45 6.27
CA TYR A 284 -26.83 20.56 5.64
C TYR A 284 -27.32 21.27 4.37
N PHE A 285 -26.77 20.92 3.21
CA PHE A 285 -27.57 21.01 2.01
C PHE A 285 -28.60 19.88 2.10
N SER A 286 -29.80 20.22 2.58
CA SER A 286 -30.96 19.34 2.39
C SER A 286 -31.24 19.28 0.89
N MET A 287 -30.69 18.29 0.21
CA MET A 287 -31.19 17.93 -1.12
C MET A 287 -32.53 17.24 -0.96
N PRO A 288 -33.53 17.56 -1.80
CA PRO A 288 -34.85 16.96 -1.70
C PRO A 288 -34.72 15.45 -1.93
N SER A 289 -35.40 14.66 -1.10
CA SER A 289 -35.58 13.21 -1.30
C SER A 289 -36.23 12.96 -2.67
N ARG A 290 -35.42 12.87 -3.72
CA ARG A 290 -35.81 12.18 -4.95
C ARG A 290 -36.02 10.74 -4.55
N ARG A 291 -37.27 10.27 -4.63
CA ARG A 291 -37.62 8.85 -4.49
C ARG A 291 -36.64 8.05 -5.34
N ARG A 292 -35.70 7.36 -4.67
CA ARG A 292 -34.74 6.51 -5.35
C ARG A 292 -35.53 5.39 -6.06
N PRO A 293 -35.24 5.08 -7.33
CA PRO A 293 -35.75 3.87 -7.96
C PRO A 293 -35.37 2.67 -7.08
N ARG A 294 -36.22 1.63 -7.04
CA ARG A 294 -35.89 0.38 -6.33
C ARG A 294 -34.47 -0.06 -6.73
N PRO A 295 -33.56 -0.31 -5.78
CA PRO A 295 -32.19 -0.64 -6.12
C PRO A 295 -32.15 -1.97 -6.88
N THR A 296 -31.49 -1.96 -8.04
CA THR A 296 -31.09 -3.19 -8.73
C THR A 296 -30.02 -3.88 -7.89
N LEU A 297 -30.21 -5.17 -7.61
CA LEU A 297 -29.23 -5.96 -6.86
C LEU A 297 -27.89 -5.99 -7.59
N SER A 298 -26.81 -5.67 -6.87
CA SER A 298 -25.45 -5.70 -7.39
C SER A 298 -24.81 -7.08 -7.22
N HIS A 299 -23.80 -7.39 -8.04
CA HIS A 299 -22.98 -8.61 -7.91
C HIS A 299 -21.73 -8.43 -7.04
N ILE A 300 -21.59 -7.27 -6.38
CA ILE A 300 -20.43 -6.97 -5.56
C ILE A 300 -20.31 -8.01 -4.44
N SER A 301 -19.18 -8.71 -4.45
CA SER A 301 -18.79 -9.71 -3.47
C SER A 301 -17.63 -9.24 -2.61
N LYS A 302 -16.82 -8.29 -3.08
CA LYS A 302 -15.69 -7.72 -2.35
C LYS A 302 -15.68 -6.20 -2.43
N LEU A 303 -15.79 -5.55 -1.27
CA LEU A 303 -15.80 -4.09 -1.16
C LEU A 303 -14.76 -3.60 -0.16
N THR A 304 -13.89 -2.70 -0.59
CA THR A 304 -12.91 -2.00 0.25
C THR A 304 -13.20 -0.50 0.27
N LEU A 305 -13.48 0.02 1.46
CA LEU A 305 -13.76 1.42 1.78
C LEU A 305 -12.76 1.98 2.81
N GLU A 306 -11.59 1.36 2.95
CA GLU A 306 -10.61 1.71 3.97
C GLU A 306 -10.30 3.21 4.00
N GLY A 307 -10.33 3.80 5.20
CA GLY A 307 -10.06 5.22 5.46
C GLY A 307 -11.19 6.18 5.06
N ARG A 308 -12.26 5.72 4.38
CA ARG A 308 -13.36 6.60 3.95
C ARG A 308 -14.13 7.12 5.16
N THR A 309 -14.08 8.43 5.37
CA THR A 309 -14.79 9.14 6.46
C THR A 309 -16.05 9.86 5.97
N ASP A 310 -16.26 9.90 4.67
CA ASP A 310 -17.44 10.41 3.97
C ASP A 310 -18.58 9.39 3.89
N PHE A 311 -18.32 8.11 4.22
CA PHE A 311 -19.35 7.07 4.34
C PHE A 311 -19.87 7.02 5.77
N SER A 312 -21.19 7.06 5.93
CA SER A 312 -21.90 6.96 7.20
C SER A 312 -22.85 5.75 7.23
N ASP A 313 -23.65 5.64 8.29
CA ASP A 313 -24.64 4.57 8.43
C ASP A 313 -25.70 4.57 7.31
N SER A 314 -25.99 5.73 6.68
CA SER A 314 -26.90 5.79 5.53
C SER A 314 -26.33 5.05 4.33
N GLU A 315 -25.07 5.32 3.98
CA GLU A 315 -24.41 4.66 2.84
C GLU A 315 -24.20 3.17 3.13
N LEU A 316 -23.89 2.78 4.39
CA LEU A 316 -23.87 1.37 4.76
C LEU A 316 -25.23 0.70 4.63
N SER A 317 -26.33 1.40 4.93
CA SER A 317 -27.68 0.88 4.71
C SER A 317 -27.97 0.67 3.23
N ASP A 318 -27.59 1.63 2.37
CA ASP A 318 -27.71 1.50 0.92
C ASP A 318 -26.92 0.29 0.39
N ILE A 319 -25.69 0.10 0.87
CA ILE A 319 -24.87 -1.08 0.57
C ILE A 319 -25.58 -2.36 1.02
N ALA A 320 -26.12 -2.37 2.24
CA ALA A 320 -26.79 -3.54 2.79
C ALA A 320 -28.07 -3.91 2.03
N GLU A 321 -28.73 -2.95 1.36
CA GLU A 321 -29.89 -3.19 0.50
C GLU A 321 -29.49 -3.65 -0.91
N CYS A 322 -28.38 -3.13 -1.46
CA CYS A 322 -27.97 -3.39 -2.83
C CYS A 322 -27.01 -4.58 -2.98
N CYS A 323 -26.25 -4.93 -1.94
CA CYS A 323 -25.10 -5.84 -2.01
C CYS A 323 -25.34 -7.13 -1.20
N ASN A 324 -26.43 -7.85 -1.46
CA ASN A 324 -26.76 -9.12 -0.78
C ASN A 324 -25.76 -10.25 -1.09
N SER A 325 -24.94 -10.09 -2.12
CA SER A 325 -23.88 -11.03 -2.50
C SER A 325 -22.53 -10.76 -1.82
N LEU A 326 -22.45 -9.76 -0.93
CA LEU A 326 -21.21 -9.35 -0.29
C LEU A 326 -20.62 -10.48 0.57
N ILE A 327 -19.36 -10.82 0.30
CA ILE A 327 -18.58 -11.87 0.95
C ILE A 327 -17.44 -11.27 1.79
N TYR A 328 -16.82 -10.20 1.29
CA TYR A 328 -15.72 -9.47 1.92
C TYR A 328 -16.05 -7.98 2.05
N LEU A 329 -15.83 -7.43 3.24
CA LEU A 329 -15.93 -6.00 3.52
C LEU A 329 -14.68 -5.53 4.28
N ASN A 330 -14.04 -4.47 3.78
CA ASN A 330 -13.03 -3.71 4.51
C ASN A 330 -13.51 -2.27 4.70
N ILE A 331 -13.78 -1.90 5.95
CA ILE A 331 -14.17 -0.55 6.40
C ILE A 331 -13.17 -0.03 7.44
N ARG A 332 -11.92 -0.51 7.41
CA ARG A 332 -10.90 -0.11 8.36
C ARG A 332 -10.75 1.40 8.39
N GLY A 333 -10.72 1.99 9.59
CA GLY A 333 -10.53 3.44 9.74
C GLY A 333 -11.67 4.30 9.21
N CYS A 334 -12.83 3.72 8.87
CA CYS A 334 -14.06 4.48 8.61
C CYS A 334 -14.59 5.01 9.94
N LEU A 335 -14.24 6.25 10.30
CA LEU A 335 -14.57 6.81 11.61
C LEU A 335 -16.03 7.28 11.75
N SER A 336 -16.71 7.51 10.63
CA SER A 336 -18.08 8.03 10.59
C SER A 336 -19.16 6.94 10.67
N VAL A 337 -18.79 5.66 10.61
CA VAL A 337 -19.72 4.54 10.75
C VAL A 337 -19.84 4.12 12.22
N THR A 338 -21.07 3.80 12.66
CA THR A 338 -21.35 3.42 14.04
C THR A 338 -21.46 1.90 14.21
N ASP A 339 -21.37 1.42 15.45
CA ASP A 339 -21.60 -0.01 15.78
C ASP A 339 -22.98 -0.49 15.29
N ILE A 340 -23.99 0.38 15.32
CA ILE A 340 -25.35 0.04 14.89
C ILE A 340 -25.41 -0.10 13.36
N GLY A 341 -24.81 0.84 12.62
CA GLY A 341 -24.72 0.76 11.16
C GLY A 341 -24.01 -0.50 10.68
N ILE A 342 -22.87 -0.83 11.32
CA ILE A 342 -22.11 -2.05 11.02
C ILE A 342 -22.93 -3.31 11.35
N ALA A 343 -23.59 -3.35 12.52
CA ALA A 343 -24.44 -4.47 12.91
C ALA A 343 -25.60 -4.71 11.91
N ASN A 344 -26.26 -3.63 11.46
CA ASN A 344 -27.33 -3.70 10.48
C ASN A 344 -26.85 -4.29 9.14
N LEU A 345 -25.66 -3.90 8.68
CA LEU A 345 -25.07 -4.45 7.46
C LEU A 345 -24.76 -5.95 7.63
N ILE A 346 -24.15 -6.34 8.77
CA ILE A 346 -23.81 -7.74 9.07
C ILE A 346 -25.05 -8.64 9.05
N LEU A 347 -26.19 -8.16 9.57
CA LEU A 347 -27.45 -8.90 9.59
C LEU A 347 -28.05 -9.10 8.20
N ARG A 348 -27.92 -8.11 7.31
CA ARG A 348 -28.51 -8.14 5.95
C ARG A 348 -27.61 -8.87 4.95
N CYS A 349 -26.31 -8.64 4.98
CA CYS A 349 -25.34 -9.28 4.09
C CYS A 349 -24.99 -10.69 4.57
N VAL A 350 -25.94 -11.63 4.49
CA VAL A 350 -25.81 -12.98 5.09
C VAL A 350 -24.66 -13.82 4.52
N LYS A 351 -24.10 -13.51 3.35
CA LYS A 351 -22.93 -14.21 2.80
C LYS A 351 -21.58 -13.71 3.34
N LEU A 352 -21.58 -12.59 4.07
CA LEU A 352 -20.37 -11.92 4.55
C LEU A 352 -19.61 -12.79 5.57
N HIS A 353 -18.43 -13.27 5.22
CA HIS A 353 -17.60 -14.10 6.11
C HIS A 353 -16.17 -13.54 6.30
N SER A 354 -15.85 -12.43 5.65
CA SER A 354 -14.55 -11.76 5.78
C SER A 354 -14.76 -10.28 6.07
N ILE A 355 -14.43 -9.84 7.29
CA ILE A 355 -14.71 -8.49 7.78
C ILE A 355 -13.44 -7.87 8.35
N ILE A 356 -13.03 -6.74 7.78
CA ILE A 356 -12.01 -5.85 8.34
C ILE A 356 -12.71 -4.58 8.80
N ALA A 357 -12.81 -4.42 10.11
CA ALA A 357 -13.40 -3.26 10.78
C ALA A 357 -12.47 -2.69 11.86
N SER A 358 -11.17 -2.97 11.78
CA SER A 358 -10.16 -2.41 12.68
C SER A 358 -10.22 -0.89 12.72
N ASP A 359 -9.94 -0.32 13.88
CA ASP A 359 -9.88 1.12 14.09
C ASP A 359 -11.22 1.85 13.71
N THR A 360 -12.36 1.19 13.96
CA THR A 360 -13.73 1.74 13.78
C THR A 360 -14.55 1.67 15.08
N SER A 361 -15.84 2.02 15.00
CA SER A 361 -16.82 1.87 16.07
C SER A 361 -17.34 0.44 16.29
N PHE A 362 -16.81 -0.59 15.61
CA PHE A 362 -17.24 -1.99 15.79
C PHE A 362 -17.27 -2.39 17.28
N GLY A 363 -18.39 -2.93 17.76
CA GLY A 363 -18.60 -3.19 19.18
C GLY A 363 -19.60 -4.30 19.47
N ARG A 364 -20.30 -4.19 20.61
CA ARG A 364 -21.20 -5.23 21.13
C ARG A 364 -22.35 -5.56 20.17
N SER A 365 -22.91 -4.56 19.49
CA SER A 365 -24.05 -4.76 18.58
C SER A 365 -23.60 -5.56 17.36
N SER A 366 -22.43 -5.24 16.82
CA SER A 366 -21.82 -5.97 15.70
C SER A 366 -21.48 -7.42 16.06
N ILE A 367 -20.96 -7.66 17.27
CA ILE A 367 -20.69 -9.02 17.77
C ILE A 367 -22.00 -9.81 17.95
N SER A 368 -23.04 -9.18 18.51
CA SER A 368 -24.36 -9.80 18.65
C SER A 368 -24.94 -10.15 17.28
N ALA A 369 -24.80 -9.27 16.29
CA ALA A 369 -25.22 -9.52 14.92
C ALA A 369 -24.50 -10.76 14.35
N LEU A 370 -23.17 -10.85 14.49
CA LEU A 370 -22.40 -12.04 14.06
C LEU A 370 -22.89 -13.32 14.74
N CYS A 371 -23.05 -13.28 16.07
CA CYS A 371 -23.53 -14.42 16.86
C CYS A 371 -24.95 -14.88 16.48
N SER A 372 -25.78 -13.99 15.92
CA SER A 372 -27.19 -14.26 15.61
C SER A 372 -27.42 -14.88 14.22
N ARG A 373 -26.44 -14.86 13.31
CA ARG A 373 -26.58 -15.30 11.90
C ARG A 373 -26.85 -16.80 11.69
N GLY A 374 -26.88 -17.60 12.75
CA GLY A 374 -27.22 -19.03 12.74
C GLY A 374 -28.46 -19.41 13.57
N GLN A 375 -29.14 -18.45 14.19
CA GLN A 375 -30.39 -18.69 14.90
C GLN A 375 -31.54 -18.19 14.03
N GLY A 376 -32.47 -19.06 13.63
CA GLY A 376 -33.62 -18.68 12.81
C GLY A 376 -34.27 -17.38 13.32
N THR A 377 -34.32 -16.37 12.47
CA THR A 377 -34.73 -15.00 12.80
C THR A 377 -36.20 -14.96 13.22
N ALA A 378 -36.48 -14.97 14.53
CA ALA A 378 -37.85 -14.85 15.04
C ALA A 378 -38.17 -13.51 15.73
N ASN A 379 -37.20 -12.62 16.02
CA ASN A 379 -37.48 -11.46 16.91
C ASN A 379 -36.74 -10.15 16.59
N ILE A 380 -36.30 -9.89 15.36
CA ILE A 380 -35.85 -8.55 14.95
C ILE A 380 -36.92 -7.95 14.04
N PRO A 381 -37.39 -6.69 14.26
CA PRO A 381 -38.34 -6.05 13.36
C PRO A 381 -37.64 -5.71 12.04
N LEU A 382 -37.48 -6.72 11.19
CA LEU A 382 -37.09 -6.58 9.79
C LEU A 382 -38.35 -6.19 9.02
N MET A 383 -38.31 -5.07 8.29
CA MET A 383 -39.28 -4.84 7.22
C MET A 383 -39.20 -6.03 6.26
N GLU A 384 -40.38 -6.58 5.93
CA GLU A 384 -40.65 -7.77 5.13
C GLU A 384 -39.56 -8.08 4.09
N VAL A 385 -38.75 -9.11 4.35
CA VAL A 385 -37.89 -9.76 3.35
C VAL A 385 -38.38 -11.20 3.21
N ASP A 386 -38.73 -11.58 1.97
CA ASP A 386 -39.17 -12.94 1.61
C ASP A 386 -38.09 -13.98 1.92
N THR A 387 -38.18 -14.64 3.06
CA THR A 387 -37.24 -15.69 3.49
C THR A 387 -37.84 -17.08 3.33
N GLU A 388 -37.84 -17.65 2.11
CA GLU A 388 -38.30 -19.04 1.93
C GLU A 388 -37.20 -20.07 1.59
N HIS A 389 -35.95 -19.71 1.26
CA HIS A 389 -34.97 -20.71 0.80
C HIS A 389 -33.51 -20.53 1.28
N LEU A 390 -33.27 -20.36 2.59
CA LEU A 390 -31.89 -20.40 3.12
C LEU A 390 -31.77 -21.37 4.31
N LYS A 391 -31.08 -22.51 4.09
CA LYS A 391 -30.57 -23.35 5.17
C LYS A 391 -29.49 -22.55 5.93
N LEU A 392 -29.88 -21.90 7.02
CA LEU A 392 -29.09 -20.93 7.81
C LEU A 392 -28.02 -21.56 8.73
N SER A 393 -27.50 -22.75 8.43
CA SER A 393 -26.66 -23.51 9.37
C SER A 393 -25.15 -23.51 9.08
N ASP A 394 -24.59 -22.60 8.28
CA ASP A 394 -23.16 -22.73 7.92
C ASP A 394 -22.36 -21.46 7.59
N ILE A 395 -22.83 -20.25 7.90
CA ILE A 395 -22.00 -19.04 7.75
C ILE A 395 -20.99 -19.02 8.90
N ASN A 396 -19.82 -19.61 8.67
CA ASN A 396 -18.69 -19.53 9.60
C ASN A 396 -17.77 -18.41 9.13
N LEU A 397 -17.37 -17.54 10.06
CA LEU A 397 -16.48 -16.44 9.78
C LEU A 397 -15.10 -16.98 9.41
N GLN A 398 -14.51 -16.47 8.32
CA GLN A 398 -13.18 -16.86 7.85
C GLN A 398 -12.13 -15.81 8.19
N LEU A 399 -12.50 -14.53 8.16
CA LEU A 399 -11.60 -13.43 8.49
C LEU A 399 -12.33 -12.41 9.37
N LEU A 400 -11.73 -12.06 10.50
CA LEU A 400 -12.21 -11.01 11.38
C LEU A 400 -11.06 -10.17 11.91
N HIS A 401 -10.98 -8.92 11.46
CA HIS A 401 -10.02 -7.95 11.98
C HIS A 401 -10.79 -6.81 12.63
N ILE A 402 -10.66 -6.71 13.96
CA ILE A 402 -11.32 -5.72 14.81
C ILE A 402 -10.33 -5.07 15.78
N GLY A 403 -9.06 -5.02 15.38
CA GLY A 403 -8.00 -4.42 16.19
C GLY A 403 -8.25 -2.92 16.38
N GLY A 404 -8.02 -2.40 17.59
CA GLY A 404 -8.24 -0.99 17.92
C GLY A 404 -9.70 -0.62 18.22
N CYS A 405 -10.64 -1.55 18.08
CA CYS A 405 -12.06 -1.30 18.35
C CYS A 405 -12.36 -1.30 19.86
N LYS A 406 -12.54 -0.10 20.43
CA LYS A 406 -12.74 0.10 21.87
C LYS A 406 -14.13 -0.29 22.38
N GLY A 407 -15.12 -0.45 21.49
CA GLY A 407 -16.50 -0.81 21.84
C GLY A 407 -16.71 -2.29 22.16
N VAL A 408 -15.67 -3.11 21.99
CA VAL A 408 -15.66 -4.55 22.24
C VAL A 408 -15.38 -4.83 23.73
N CYS A 409 -16.16 -5.68 24.38
CA CYS A 409 -15.92 -6.10 25.78
C CYS A 409 -15.53 -7.59 25.90
N GLU A 410 -14.89 -7.95 27.03
CA GLU A 410 -14.35 -9.29 27.29
C GLU A 410 -15.38 -10.40 27.07
N THR A 411 -16.56 -10.25 27.66
CA THR A 411 -17.67 -11.21 27.56
C THR A 411 -18.13 -11.41 26.12
N SER A 412 -18.26 -10.31 25.35
CA SER A 412 -18.66 -10.40 23.95
C SER A 412 -17.61 -11.09 23.08
N LEU A 413 -16.32 -10.89 23.35
CA LEU A 413 -15.24 -11.59 22.64
C LEU A 413 -15.21 -13.08 22.96
N GLU A 414 -15.38 -13.43 24.24
CA GLU A 414 -15.45 -14.82 24.66
C GLU A 414 -16.62 -15.54 23.98
N ASP A 415 -17.80 -14.93 23.97
CA ASP A 415 -18.99 -15.47 23.29
C ASP A 415 -18.76 -15.67 21.80
N LEU A 416 -18.12 -14.70 21.13
CA LEU A 416 -17.78 -14.77 19.71
C LEU A 416 -16.80 -15.91 19.44
N LEU A 417 -15.65 -15.91 20.10
CA LEU A 417 -14.59 -16.89 19.86
C LEU A 417 -15.01 -18.32 20.22
N SER A 418 -15.92 -18.50 21.18
CA SER A 418 -16.44 -19.83 21.52
C SER A 418 -17.26 -20.51 20.41
N LYS A 419 -17.76 -19.73 19.44
CA LYS A 419 -18.64 -20.20 18.36
C LYS A 419 -17.95 -20.33 17.00
N GLU A 420 -16.78 -19.74 16.82
CA GLU A 420 -16.09 -19.68 15.53
C GLU A 420 -15.12 -20.85 15.33
N HIS A 421 -15.38 -21.69 14.33
CA HIS A 421 -14.59 -22.90 14.06
C HIS A 421 -13.73 -22.83 12.79
N LYS A 422 -14.12 -22.01 11.81
CA LYS A 422 -13.47 -21.95 10.47
C LYS A 422 -12.65 -20.66 10.25
N LEU A 423 -12.32 -19.96 11.34
CA LEU A 423 -11.61 -18.70 11.26
C LEU A 423 -10.15 -18.93 10.85
N LYS A 424 -9.76 -18.33 9.72
CA LYS A 424 -8.41 -18.38 9.15
C LYS A 424 -7.56 -17.19 9.55
N SER A 425 -8.15 -16.02 9.72
CA SER A 425 -7.41 -14.80 10.03
C SER A 425 -8.11 -13.96 11.09
N LEU A 426 -7.42 -13.72 12.19
CA LEU A 426 -7.95 -13.04 13.36
C LEU A 426 -7.00 -11.92 13.82
N CYS A 427 -7.50 -10.68 13.83
CA CYS A 427 -6.78 -9.55 14.40
C CYS A 427 -7.61 -8.93 15.54
N LEU A 428 -7.06 -9.03 16.74
CA LEU A 428 -7.60 -8.57 18.02
C LEU A 428 -6.69 -7.53 18.69
N ARG A 429 -5.77 -6.94 17.92
CA ARG A 429 -4.80 -5.95 18.42
C ARG A 429 -5.47 -4.89 19.28
N GLY A 430 -4.95 -4.64 20.48
CA GLY A 430 -5.40 -3.53 21.33
C GLY A 430 -6.87 -3.60 21.74
N THR A 431 -7.52 -4.76 21.62
CA THR A 431 -8.84 -5.03 22.20
C THR A 431 -8.70 -5.46 23.66
N CYS A 432 -9.82 -5.64 24.36
CA CYS A 432 -9.86 -6.19 25.72
C CYS A 432 -9.70 -7.72 25.76
N LEU A 433 -8.92 -8.32 24.86
CA LEU A 433 -8.73 -9.77 24.83
C LEU A 433 -8.05 -10.29 26.11
N VAL A 434 -8.66 -11.32 26.71
CA VAL A 434 -8.19 -12.04 27.89
C VAL A 434 -8.04 -13.54 27.62
N ASP A 435 -7.27 -14.23 28.47
CA ASP A 435 -6.94 -15.66 28.34
C ASP A 435 -8.14 -16.57 28.12
N GLN A 436 -9.21 -16.34 28.89
CA GLN A 436 -10.40 -17.16 28.89
C GLN A 436 -11.05 -17.27 27.49
N ALA A 437 -11.00 -16.19 26.71
CA ALA A 437 -11.52 -16.17 25.35
C ALA A 437 -10.69 -17.05 24.39
N LEU A 438 -9.35 -17.08 24.55
CA LEU A 438 -8.46 -17.95 23.77
C LEU A 438 -8.52 -19.42 24.22
N TYR A 439 -8.78 -19.69 25.50
CA TYR A 439 -9.01 -21.07 25.96
C TYR A 439 -10.31 -21.65 25.40
N ARG A 440 -11.35 -20.82 25.24
CA ARG A 440 -12.61 -21.23 24.63
C ARG A 440 -12.58 -21.25 23.10
N PHE A 441 -11.58 -20.61 22.47
CA PHE A 441 -11.45 -20.63 21.02
C PHE A 441 -11.13 -22.07 20.55
N PRO A 442 -12.05 -22.72 19.82
CA PRO A 442 -11.87 -24.09 19.39
C PRO A 442 -10.97 -24.21 18.15
N GLY A 443 -10.80 -23.10 17.41
CA GLY A 443 -10.34 -23.05 16.03
C GLY A 443 -9.06 -23.83 15.77
N SER A 444 -9.06 -24.53 14.64
CA SER A 444 -7.96 -25.37 14.14
C SER A 444 -7.50 -25.02 12.72
N THR A 445 -8.07 -23.96 12.14
CA THR A 445 -7.82 -23.52 10.76
C THR A 445 -7.14 -22.16 10.68
N LEU A 446 -6.68 -21.62 11.83
CA LEU A 446 -6.12 -20.29 11.91
C LEU A 446 -4.74 -20.24 11.24
N GLU A 447 -4.63 -19.42 10.21
CA GLU A 447 -3.42 -19.16 9.44
C GLU A 447 -2.74 -17.86 9.89
N MET A 448 -3.51 -16.89 10.40
CA MET A 448 -3.01 -15.60 10.89
C MET A 448 -3.64 -15.20 12.22
N LEU A 449 -2.80 -14.85 13.19
CA LEU A 449 -3.19 -14.34 14.50
C LEU A 449 -2.43 -13.05 14.84
N ASP A 450 -3.18 -11.99 15.11
CA ASP A 450 -2.66 -10.75 15.71
C ASP A 450 -3.35 -10.48 17.05
N VAL A 451 -2.58 -10.61 18.12
CA VAL A 451 -2.98 -10.37 19.52
C VAL A 451 -2.19 -9.21 20.12
N SER A 452 -1.52 -8.40 19.30
CA SER A 452 -0.61 -7.38 19.79
C SER A 452 -1.29 -6.36 20.71
N ASN A 453 -0.56 -5.88 21.72
CA ASN A 453 -1.07 -4.95 22.73
C ASN A 453 -2.33 -5.44 23.47
N THR A 454 -2.47 -6.75 23.68
CA THR A 454 -3.50 -7.34 24.55
C THR A 454 -2.89 -7.83 25.87
N MET A 455 -3.73 -8.34 26.77
CA MET A 455 -3.32 -8.77 28.12
C MET A 455 -3.20 -10.29 28.24
N ILE A 456 -3.07 -11.02 27.14
CA ILE A 456 -3.00 -12.48 27.17
C ILE A 456 -1.69 -13.02 27.76
N SER A 457 -1.77 -14.17 28.42
CA SER A 457 -0.62 -14.91 28.93
C SER A 457 0.02 -15.80 27.86
N ARG A 458 1.22 -16.28 28.18
CA ARG A 458 1.97 -17.23 27.35
C ARG A 458 1.22 -18.55 27.18
N ASP A 459 0.51 -19.01 28.21
CA ASP A 459 -0.23 -20.27 28.19
C ASP A 459 -1.46 -20.20 27.29
N ALA A 460 -2.17 -19.06 27.29
CA ALA A 460 -3.29 -18.82 26.39
C ALA A 460 -2.85 -18.74 24.92
N LEU A 461 -1.72 -18.06 24.65
CA LEU A 461 -1.14 -18.01 23.32
C LEU A 461 -0.69 -19.41 22.86
N MET A 462 -0.02 -20.16 23.75
CA MET A 462 0.38 -21.53 23.50
C MET A 462 -0.81 -22.43 23.14
N HIS A 463 -1.88 -22.36 23.94
CA HIS A 463 -3.10 -23.12 23.69
C HIS A 463 -3.63 -22.91 22.27
N THR A 464 -3.58 -21.67 21.79
CA THR A 464 -4.02 -21.32 20.44
C THR A 464 -3.06 -21.84 19.36
N VAL A 465 -1.74 -21.66 19.55
CA VAL A 465 -0.72 -22.13 18.61
C VAL A 465 -0.77 -23.65 18.40
N VAL A 466 -0.87 -24.43 19.49
CA VAL A 466 -0.89 -25.91 19.40
C VAL A 466 -2.10 -26.44 18.65
N ARG A 467 -3.22 -25.72 18.68
CA ARG A 467 -4.43 -26.11 17.95
C ARG A 467 -4.38 -25.74 16.47
N ASN A 468 -3.44 -24.88 16.06
CA ASN A 468 -3.39 -24.29 14.73
C ASN A 468 -2.00 -24.47 14.10
N SER A 469 -1.68 -25.70 13.70
CA SER A 469 -0.41 -26.00 13.01
C SER A 469 -0.28 -25.34 11.62
N GLY A 470 -1.41 -24.89 11.04
CA GLY A 470 -1.43 -24.10 9.82
C GLY A 470 -1.04 -22.62 10.00
N LEU A 471 -0.67 -22.19 11.21
CA LEU A 471 -0.34 -20.79 11.49
C LEU A 471 0.93 -20.36 10.74
N THR A 472 0.77 -19.38 9.86
CA THR A 472 1.85 -18.79 9.04
C THR A 472 2.17 -17.36 9.47
N HIS A 473 1.25 -16.66 10.13
CA HIS A 473 1.43 -15.27 10.56
C HIS A 473 1.11 -15.14 12.05
N LEU A 474 2.12 -14.72 12.83
CA LEU A 474 1.97 -14.47 14.27
C LEU A 474 2.43 -13.05 14.62
N VAL A 475 1.54 -12.27 15.20
CA VAL A 475 1.81 -10.91 15.71
C VAL A 475 1.46 -10.85 17.19
N ALA A 476 2.48 -10.80 18.04
CA ALA A 476 2.36 -10.86 19.50
C ALA A 476 3.26 -9.80 20.19
N SER A 477 3.47 -8.65 19.54
CA SER A 477 4.21 -7.52 20.13
C SER A 477 3.36 -6.75 21.15
N GLY A 478 3.98 -6.18 22.18
CA GLY A 478 3.27 -5.36 23.17
C GLY A 478 2.44 -6.13 24.22
N CYS A 479 2.38 -7.46 24.15
CA CYS A 479 1.66 -8.30 25.11
C CYS A 479 2.49 -8.50 26.39
N ARG A 480 2.33 -7.61 27.38
CA ARG A 480 3.18 -7.58 28.59
C ARG A 480 3.08 -8.86 29.44
N ASN A 481 1.93 -9.53 29.42
CA ASN A 481 1.68 -10.76 30.18
C ASN A 481 2.30 -12.02 29.56
N LEU A 482 2.94 -11.92 28.38
CA LEU A 482 3.76 -13.01 27.83
C LEU A 482 5.09 -13.18 28.57
N CYS A 483 5.53 -12.17 29.33
CA CYS A 483 6.67 -12.28 30.23
C CYS A 483 6.33 -13.22 31.39
N LEU A 484 7.22 -14.17 31.70
CA LEU A 484 7.07 -15.02 32.88
C LEU A 484 7.24 -14.16 34.14
N HIS A 485 6.13 -13.75 34.77
CA HIS A 485 6.19 -13.42 36.18
C HIS A 485 6.33 -14.75 36.94
N ARG A 486 7.55 -15.08 37.39
CA ARG A 486 7.74 -16.02 38.50
C ARG A 486 7.16 -15.40 39.78
N SER A 487 5.84 -15.23 39.84
CA SER A 487 5.15 -15.15 41.12
C SER A 487 5.06 -16.58 41.64
N LYS A 488 6.05 -16.96 42.45
CA LYS A 488 5.79 -17.97 43.48
C LYS A 488 4.73 -17.32 44.37
N ASN A 489 3.47 -17.72 44.20
CA ASN A 489 2.35 -17.68 45.17
C ASN A 489 1.03 -17.33 44.48
N SER A 490 0.37 -18.32 43.90
CA SER A 490 -1.05 -18.60 44.15
C SER A 490 -1.41 -19.95 43.53
N GLU A 491 -2.03 -20.80 44.34
CA GLU A 491 -2.66 -22.06 43.92
C GLU A 491 -3.93 -21.78 43.12
N ASP A 492 -3.81 -21.25 41.89
CA ASP A 492 -4.93 -21.19 40.96
C ASP A 492 -4.92 -22.45 40.08
N ASN A 493 -5.83 -23.38 40.40
CA ASN A 493 -6.08 -24.65 39.72
C ASN A 493 -6.71 -24.49 38.30
N LEU A 494 -6.20 -23.58 37.47
CA LEU A 494 -6.69 -23.34 36.10
C LEU A 494 -5.60 -23.47 35.03
N SER A 495 -4.40 -23.92 35.37
CA SER A 495 -3.38 -24.26 34.37
C SER A 495 -3.77 -25.56 33.64
N PRO A 496 -3.81 -25.60 32.30
CA PRO A 496 -4.14 -26.82 31.56
C PRO A 496 -3.07 -27.90 31.82
N PRO A 497 -3.47 -29.18 32.01
CA PRO A 497 -2.64 -30.20 32.64
C PRO A 497 -1.48 -30.78 31.79
N ASN A 498 -0.98 -30.10 30.74
CA ASN A 498 0.00 -30.69 29.79
C ASN A 498 1.11 -29.76 29.27
N LEU A 499 1.37 -28.61 29.88
CA LEU A 499 2.41 -27.67 29.41
C LEU A 499 3.77 -27.92 30.09
N SER A 500 4.38 -29.09 29.87
CA SER A 500 5.76 -29.36 30.32
C SER A 500 6.83 -28.92 29.31
N GLU A 501 6.44 -28.70 28.04
CA GLU A 501 7.36 -28.35 26.94
C GLU A 501 7.51 -26.83 26.78
N ASN A 502 8.74 -26.36 26.54
CA ASN A 502 9.06 -24.93 26.35
C ASN A 502 8.24 -24.33 25.19
N PHE A 503 7.69 -23.13 25.41
CA PHE A 503 6.85 -22.47 24.43
C PHE A 503 7.47 -22.34 23.04
N PHE A 504 8.74 -21.96 22.99
CA PHE A 504 9.45 -21.75 21.74
C PHE A 504 9.69 -23.05 20.97
N ILE A 505 9.98 -24.16 21.67
CA ILE A 505 10.15 -25.47 21.03
C ILE A 505 8.86 -25.89 20.32
N LYS A 506 7.72 -25.70 20.98
CA LYS A 506 6.42 -26.05 20.39
C LYS A 506 6.08 -25.12 19.22
N LEU A 507 6.28 -23.82 19.36
CA LEU A 507 6.12 -22.87 18.25
C LEU A 507 6.97 -23.28 17.03
N GLY A 508 8.23 -23.68 17.27
CA GLY A 508 9.14 -24.18 16.24
C GLY A 508 8.65 -25.45 15.55
N LYS A 509 8.01 -26.37 16.28
CA LYS A 509 7.51 -27.65 15.76
C LYS A 509 6.17 -27.55 15.05
N GLU A 510 5.28 -26.71 15.54
CA GLU A 510 3.88 -26.67 15.10
C GLU A 510 3.66 -25.73 13.92
N CYS A 511 4.48 -24.70 13.74
CA CYS A 511 4.23 -23.64 12.75
C CYS A 511 5.26 -23.62 11.61
N GLN A 512 4.85 -23.06 10.47
CA GLN A 512 5.74 -22.64 9.39
C GLN A 512 5.46 -21.17 9.09
N LEU A 513 6.21 -20.28 9.73
CA LEU A 513 5.92 -18.86 9.74
C LEU A 513 6.45 -18.17 8.48
N GLU A 514 5.59 -17.42 7.82
CA GLU A 514 5.95 -16.44 6.80
C GLU A 514 6.14 -15.04 7.41
N LYS A 515 5.40 -14.72 8.48
CA LYS A 515 5.52 -13.45 9.20
C LYS A 515 5.54 -13.66 10.71
N LEU A 516 6.53 -13.08 11.37
CA LEU A 516 6.66 -13.10 12.82
C LEU A 516 6.89 -11.68 13.35
N THR A 517 6.06 -11.25 14.29
CA THR A 517 6.23 -9.97 15.01
C THR A 517 6.18 -10.22 16.50
N ILE A 518 7.28 -9.93 17.18
CA ILE A 518 7.52 -10.27 18.59
C ILE A 518 7.91 -9.04 19.40
N GLY A 519 7.74 -9.13 20.72
CA GLY A 519 8.09 -8.11 21.69
C GLY A 519 8.24 -8.71 23.08
N TRP A 520 7.70 -8.05 24.11
CA TRP A 520 7.61 -8.58 25.48
C TRP A 520 7.23 -10.06 25.51
N GLY A 521 7.94 -10.85 26.32
CA GLY A 521 7.79 -12.31 26.42
C GLY A 521 8.69 -13.12 25.49
N PHE A 522 9.36 -12.48 24.53
CA PHE A 522 10.32 -13.10 23.60
C PHE A 522 11.77 -12.67 23.87
N SER A 523 12.09 -12.24 25.09
CA SER A 523 13.47 -11.87 25.48
C SER A 523 14.40 -13.08 25.55
N ASP A 524 13.86 -14.23 25.96
CA ASP A 524 14.61 -15.49 26.14
C ASP A 524 14.55 -16.37 24.88
N LEU A 525 14.08 -15.81 23.75
CA LEU A 525 13.92 -16.55 22.51
C LEU A 525 15.28 -16.93 21.93
N SER A 526 15.52 -18.23 21.79
CA SER A 526 16.62 -18.74 20.98
C SER A 526 16.15 -18.98 19.55
N VAL A 527 16.75 -18.28 18.58
CA VAL A 527 16.45 -18.45 17.14
C VAL A 527 16.60 -19.90 16.70
N ASN A 528 17.56 -20.62 17.30
CA ASN A 528 17.80 -22.04 17.00
C ASN A 528 16.66 -22.96 17.48
N GLU A 529 15.97 -22.60 18.57
CA GLU A 529 14.84 -23.40 19.09
C GLU A 529 13.62 -23.31 18.17
N ILE A 530 13.43 -22.18 17.48
CA ILE A 530 12.34 -21.95 16.53
C ILE A 530 12.75 -22.14 15.08
N ALA A 531 13.98 -22.60 14.81
CA ALA A 531 14.54 -22.67 13.47
C ALA A 531 13.62 -23.33 12.41
N PRO A 532 12.93 -24.45 12.68
CA PRO A 532 12.06 -25.07 11.68
C PRO A 532 10.89 -24.17 11.25
N ALA A 533 10.38 -23.35 12.16
CA ALA A 533 9.30 -22.40 11.87
C ALA A 533 9.77 -21.19 11.05
N LEU A 534 11.08 -20.92 10.98
CA LEU A 534 11.63 -19.72 10.35
C LEU A 534 12.08 -19.90 8.88
N ILE A 535 12.11 -21.13 8.37
CA ILE A 535 12.65 -21.43 7.01
C ILE A 535 11.89 -20.67 5.91
N SER A 536 10.58 -20.52 6.08
CA SER A 536 9.67 -19.83 5.15
C SER A 536 9.49 -18.34 5.44
N LEU A 537 10.25 -17.78 6.40
CA LEU A 537 10.04 -16.45 6.92
C LEU A 537 10.38 -15.38 5.88
N LYS A 538 9.40 -14.53 5.57
CA LYS A 538 9.51 -13.38 4.66
C LYS A 538 9.57 -12.07 5.43
N ALA A 539 8.94 -11.98 6.60
CA ALA A 539 8.92 -10.76 7.40
C ALA A 539 9.14 -11.02 8.89
N LEU A 540 10.13 -10.34 9.47
CA LEU A 540 10.43 -10.39 10.90
C LEU A 540 10.42 -8.99 11.50
N THR A 541 9.68 -8.81 12.59
CA THR A 541 9.72 -7.59 13.41
C THR A 541 10.02 -7.95 14.86
N VAL A 542 11.11 -7.41 15.37
CA VAL A 542 11.49 -7.49 16.79
C VAL A 542 11.25 -6.11 17.39
N GLY A 543 10.14 -5.99 18.12
CA GLY A 543 9.73 -4.77 18.79
C GLY A 543 10.22 -4.70 20.24
N LEU A 544 9.76 -3.68 20.96
CA LEU A 544 10.07 -3.46 22.37
C LEU A 544 9.78 -4.70 23.23
N GLY A 545 10.76 -5.08 24.05
CA GLY A 545 10.71 -6.22 24.96
C GLY A 545 11.09 -7.58 24.33
N GLY A 546 11.29 -7.63 23.01
CA GLY A 546 11.84 -8.80 22.32
C GLY A 546 13.36 -8.69 22.16
N SER A 547 14.06 -9.82 22.17
CA SER A 547 15.52 -9.84 21.94
C SER A 547 15.93 -11.09 21.20
N LEU A 548 16.76 -10.94 20.17
CA LEU A 548 17.42 -12.07 19.50
C LEU A 548 18.88 -12.21 19.93
N GLY A 549 19.45 -11.15 20.53
CA GLY A 549 20.88 -11.02 20.76
C GLY A 549 21.72 -10.98 19.47
N PRO A 550 23.03 -10.65 19.57
CA PRO A 550 23.91 -10.55 18.40
C PRO A 550 24.07 -11.88 17.66
N GLU A 551 24.07 -13.00 18.39
CA GLU A 551 24.21 -14.33 17.78
C GLU A 551 22.92 -14.75 17.05
N GLY A 552 21.74 -14.50 17.62
CA GLY A 552 20.47 -14.75 16.94
C GLY A 552 20.35 -13.97 15.64
N LEU A 553 20.78 -12.70 15.61
CA LEU A 553 20.80 -11.89 14.38
C LEU A 553 21.72 -12.47 13.29
N LYS A 554 22.88 -13.05 13.67
CA LYS A 554 23.74 -13.76 12.71
C LYS A 554 23.09 -15.04 12.20
N GLN A 555 22.40 -15.79 13.06
CA GLN A 555 21.70 -17.01 12.67
C GLN A 555 20.54 -16.74 11.70
N LEU A 556 19.89 -15.57 11.74
CA LEU A 556 18.87 -15.19 10.76
C LEU A 556 19.41 -15.23 9.32
N CYS A 557 20.66 -14.81 9.09
CA CYS A 557 21.30 -14.87 7.78
C CYS A 557 21.36 -16.29 7.19
N ILE A 558 21.41 -17.30 8.07
CA ILE A 558 21.56 -18.72 7.71
C ILE A 558 20.18 -19.37 7.59
N LEU A 559 19.29 -19.09 8.54
CA LEU A 559 18.01 -19.79 8.69
C LEU A 559 16.89 -19.19 7.85
N CYS A 560 16.97 -17.89 7.50
CA CYS A 560 15.88 -17.14 6.86
C CYS A 560 16.29 -16.57 5.49
N PRO A 561 16.68 -17.38 4.50
CA PRO A 561 17.15 -16.87 3.20
C PRO A 561 16.05 -16.19 2.36
N LEU A 562 14.78 -16.39 2.72
CA LEU A 562 13.62 -15.81 2.07
C LEU A 562 13.20 -14.46 2.66
N LEU A 563 13.96 -13.91 3.62
CA LEU A 563 13.58 -12.69 4.31
C LEU A 563 13.54 -11.49 3.36
N GLU A 564 12.36 -10.87 3.26
CA GLU A 564 12.07 -9.69 2.44
C GLU A 564 11.96 -8.42 3.29
N SER A 565 11.60 -8.55 4.57
CA SER A 565 11.49 -7.43 5.50
C SER A 565 12.03 -7.77 6.89
N LEU A 566 12.93 -6.92 7.39
CA LEU A 566 13.46 -7.02 8.75
C LEU A 566 13.32 -5.66 9.46
N SER A 567 12.63 -5.68 10.60
CA SER A 567 12.57 -4.54 11.51
C SER A 567 13.08 -4.94 12.87
N ILE A 568 14.15 -4.32 13.33
CA ILE A 568 14.75 -4.56 14.64
C ILE A 568 14.72 -3.28 15.47
N THR A 569 14.19 -3.39 16.69
CA THR A 569 14.09 -2.29 17.63
C THR A 569 14.76 -2.66 18.94
N PHE A 570 15.50 -1.73 19.55
CA PHE A 570 16.16 -1.95 20.86
C PHE A 570 17.06 -3.19 20.91
N GLN A 571 17.71 -3.55 19.80
CA GLN A 571 18.66 -4.65 19.74
C GLN A 571 20.09 -4.14 19.94
N VAL A 572 20.99 -5.04 20.36
CA VAL A 572 22.44 -4.81 20.32
C VAL A 572 22.95 -5.17 18.93
N ILE A 573 23.57 -4.21 18.25
CA ILE A 573 24.03 -4.36 16.85
C ILE A 573 25.49 -3.95 16.69
N SER A 574 26.09 -4.34 15.56
CA SER A 574 27.41 -3.89 15.15
C SER A 574 27.47 -3.85 13.62
N ASP A 575 28.50 -3.17 13.07
CA ASP A 575 28.70 -3.12 11.62
C ASP A 575 28.72 -4.52 11.00
N VAL A 576 29.41 -5.47 11.63
CA VAL A 576 29.51 -6.86 11.14
C VAL A 576 28.14 -7.51 10.99
N VAL A 577 27.23 -7.30 11.96
CA VAL A 577 25.89 -7.89 11.92
C VAL A 577 25.07 -7.28 10.78
N ILE A 578 25.05 -5.94 10.66
CA ILE A 578 24.27 -5.26 9.61
C ILE A 578 24.85 -5.55 8.23
N MET A 579 26.16 -5.52 8.06
CA MET A 579 26.82 -5.89 6.81
C MET A 579 26.50 -7.33 6.40
N ASN A 580 26.55 -8.28 7.33
CA ASN A 580 26.18 -9.67 7.04
C ASN A 580 24.73 -9.77 6.55
N LEU A 581 23.77 -9.12 7.23
CA LEU A 581 22.38 -9.09 6.79
C LEU A 581 22.25 -8.56 5.36
N LEU A 582 22.91 -7.44 5.05
CA LEU A 582 22.88 -6.81 3.72
C LEU A 582 23.60 -7.64 2.64
N VAL A 583 24.59 -8.44 2.98
CA VAL A 583 25.31 -9.26 1.98
C VAL A 583 24.59 -10.59 1.73
N THR A 584 24.05 -11.23 2.77
CA THR A 584 23.47 -12.57 2.66
C THR A 584 22.00 -12.55 2.22
N LEU A 585 21.19 -11.62 2.74
CA LEU A 585 19.74 -11.60 2.52
C LEU A 585 19.39 -10.87 1.23
N ARG A 586 19.65 -11.50 0.08
CA ARG A 586 19.47 -10.86 -1.25
C ARG A 586 18.01 -10.55 -1.62
N LYS A 587 17.04 -11.11 -0.89
CA LYS A 587 15.62 -10.81 -1.04
C LYS A 587 15.14 -9.64 -0.16
N LEU A 588 16.00 -9.10 0.72
CA LEU A 588 15.61 -8.11 1.73
C LEU A 588 15.27 -6.75 1.11
N GLN A 589 14.00 -6.48 0.85
CA GLN A 589 13.56 -5.22 0.27
C GLN A 589 13.36 -4.10 1.31
N ALA A 590 13.18 -4.44 2.59
CA ALA A 590 12.96 -3.48 3.65
C ALA A 590 13.80 -3.78 4.89
N LEU A 591 14.59 -2.78 5.33
CA LEU A 591 15.38 -2.84 6.55
C LEU A 591 15.04 -1.65 7.45
N SER A 592 14.67 -1.94 8.68
CA SER A 592 14.42 -0.95 9.73
C SER A 592 15.28 -1.26 10.95
N VAL A 593 16.13 -0.31 11.34
CA VAL A 593 16.99 -0.39 12.52
C VAL A 593 16.68 0.82 13.40
N CYS A 594 16.01 0.57 14.52
CA CYS A 594 15.39 1.63 15.32
C CYS A 594 15.81 1.55 16.79
N TYR A 595 16.36 2.62 17.34
CA TYR A 595 16.73 2.72 18.76
C TYR A 595 17.63 1.55 19.23
N CYS A 596 18.41 0.99 18.31
CA CYS A 596 19.38 -0.06 18.62
C CYS A 596 20.66 0.55 19.22
N ILE A 597 21.37 -0.23 20.03
CA ILE A 597 22.60 0.22 20.69
C ILE A 597 23.78 -0.59 20.12
N GLY A 598 24.91 0.07 19.90
CA GLY A 598 26.16 -0.59 19.52
C GLY A 598 27.02 0.26 18.61
N ASP A 599 28.18 -0.30 18.23
CA ASP A 599 29.20 0.38 17.46
C ASP A 599 28.90 0.31 15.96
N LEU A 600 27.86 1.01 15.52
CA LEU A 600 27.68 1.28 14.09
C LEU A 600 28.56 2.45 13.67
N SER A 601 29.27 2.27 12.56
CA SER A 601 30.11 3.28 11.94
C SER A 601 29.78 3.41 10.44
N PRO A 602 30.37 4.36 9.69
CA PRO A 602 30.16 4.45 8.25
C PRO A 602 30.50 3.17 7.45
N LEU A 603 31.19 2.19 8.05
CA LEU A 603 31.61 0.97 7.37
C LEU A 603 30.46 0.19 6.73
N PHE A 604 29.30 0.08 7.38
CA PHE A 604 28.17 -0.68 6.82
C PHE A 604 27.57 -0.04 5.56
N LEU A 605 27.78 1.27 5.36
CA LEU A 605 27.28 2.00 4.19
C LEU A 605 28.00 1.57 2.90
N ASN A 606 29.14 0.89 2.99
CA ASN A 606 29.90 0.36 1.85
C ASN A 606 29.27 -0.91 1.23
N CYS A 607 28.27 -1.51 1.88
CA CYS A 607 27.59 -2.68 1.35
C CYS A 607 26.63 -2.29 0.21
N LYS A 608 26.88 -2.84 -0.99
CA LYS A 608 25.99 -2.63 -2.14
C LYS A 608 24.67 -3.40 -1.96
N ALA A 609 23.62 -2.70 -1.59
CA ALA A 609 22.28 -3.23 -1.35
C ALA A 609 21.27 -2.67 -2.36
N SER A 610 21.51 -2.90 -3.67
CA SER A 610 20.66 -2.38 -4.76
C SER A 610 19.25 -2.98 -4.80
N TYR A 611 19.01 -4.07 -4.09
CA TYR A 611 17.70 -4.71 -3.97
C TYR A 611 16.81 -4.01 -2.92
N LEU A 612 17.40 -3.22 -2.01
CA LEU A 612 16.67 -2.52 -0.95
C LEU A 612 15.77 -1.43 -1.57
N ARG A 613 14.56 -1.31 -1.03
CA ARG A 613 13.54 -0.34 -1.42
C ARG A 613 13.14 0.57 -0.27
N LYS A 614 13.22 0.06 0.96
CA LYS A 614 12.87 0.79 2.18
C LYS A 614 14.02 0.71 3.18
N LEU A 615 14.49 1.87 3.63
CA LEU A 615 15.51 1.96 4.66
C LEU A 615 15.06 2.92 5.75
N LYS A 616 15.10 2.43 6.99
CA LYS A 616 14.75 3.21 8.16
C LYS A 616 15.86 3.09 9.21
N LEU A 617 16.48 4.22 9.52
CA LEU A 617 17.57 4.35 10.48
C LEU A 617 17.15 5.38 11.53
N GLU A 618 16.63 4.91 12.67
CA GLU A 618 16.15 5.81 13.73
C GLU A 618 17.04 5.76 14.96
N ARG A 619 17.67 6.89 15.27
CA ARG A 619 18.56 7.10 16.43
C ARG A 619 19.69 6.07 16.52
N VAL A 620 20.22 5.65 15.37
CA VAL A 620 21.33 4.68 15.27
C VAL A 620 22.56 5.22 14.55
N THR A 621 22.41 6.33 13.82
CA THR A 621 23.48 6.95 13.02
C THR A 621 23.65 8.45 13.32
N PRO A 622 23.86 8.86 14.59
CA PRO A 622 24.01 10.28 14.94
C PRO A 622 25.27 10.94 14.34
N TRP A 623 26.23 10.11 13.94
CA TRP A 623 27.48 10.53 13.30
C TRP A 623 27.35 10.78 11.79
N MET A 624 26.23 10.43 11.16
CA MET A 624 26.06 10.47 9.71
C MET A 624 26.22 11.90 9.18
N THR A 625 27.20 12.08 8.30
CA THR A 625 27.47 13.32 7.56
C THR A 625 26.87 13.28 6.15
N ASN A 626 26.94 14.39 5.43
CA ASN A 626 26.53 14.44 4.03
C ASN A 626 27.36 13.52 3.12
N ASP A 627 28.66 13.34 3.39
CA ASP A 627 29.50 12.40 2.64
C ASP A 627 29.02 10.96 2.82
N ASP A 628 28.69 10.59 4.06
CA ASP A 628 28.12 9.27 4.38
C ASP A 628 26.76 9.06 3.70
N LEU A 629 25.93 10.10 3.68
CA LEU A 629 24.65 10.08 2.97
C LEU A 629 24.86 9.91 1.46
N ALA A 630 25.86 10.58 0.87
CA ALA A 630 26.20 10.43 -0.53
C ALA A 630 26.68 9.00 -0.84
N LEU A 631 27.50 8.40 0.02
CA LEU A 631 27.88 6.97 -0.04
C LEU A 631 26.65 6.06 -0.01
N LEU A 632 25.68 6.34 0.86
CA LEU A 632 24.43 5.59 0.94
C LEU A 632 23.63 5.65 -0.38
N THR A 633 23.57 6.82 -1.03
CA THR A 633 22.86 6.96 -2.33
C THR A 633 23.51 6.16 -3.47
N GLN A 634 24.81 5.87 -3.38
CA GLN A 634 25.52 5.06 -4.37
C GLN A 634 25.27 3.57 -4.16
N ASN A 635 25.26 3.12 -2.90
CA ASN A 635 25.15 1.71 -2.55
C ASN A 635 23.70 1.21 -2.42
N CYS A 636 22.74 2.12 -2.18
CA CYS A 636 21.30 1.84 -2.11
C CYS A 636 20.52 2.62 -3.18
N ALA A 637 20.88 2.45 -4.47
CA ALA A 637 20.38 3.30 -5.56
C ALA A 637 18.86 3.21 -5.86
N ASN A 638 18.15 2.21 -5.36
CA ASN A 638 16.74 1.95 -5.68
C ASN A 638 15.79 2.21 -4.50
N LEU A 639 16.20 3.01 -3.51
CA LEU A 639 15.30 3.34 -2.39
C LEU A 639 14.10 4.17 -2.87
N MET A 640 12.95 3.82 -2.30
CA MET A 640 11.65 4.42 -2.51
C MET A 640 11.12 5.06 -1.22
N GLU A 641 11.54 4.54 -0.07
CA GLU A 641 11.18 5.05 1.24
C GLU A 641 12.44 5.18 2.11
N LEU A 642 12.66 6.38 2.64
CA LEU A 642 13.78 6.69 3.51
C LEU A 642 13.26 7.33 4.80
N SER A 643 13.71 6.81 5.94
CA SER A 643 13.51 7.43 7.24
C SER A 643 14.86 7.55 7.95
N LEU A 644 15.26 8.78 8.23
CA LEU A 644 16.44 9.10 9.03
C LEU A 644 15.95 9.88 10.25
N VAL A 645 16.25 9.37 11.44
CA VAL A 645 15.91 10.06 12.69
C VAL A 645 17.14 10.18 13.57
N GLY A 646 17.41 11.36 14.11
CA GLY A 646 18.55 11.62 14.99
C GLY A 646 19.90 11.70 14.26
N CYS A 647 19.91 11.95 12.94
CA CYS A 647 21.15 12.13 12.15
C CYS A 647 21.66 13.58 12.28
N THR A 648 22.12 13.95 13.47
CA THR A 648 22.34 15.35 13.88
C THR A 648 23.45 16.12 13.13
N ARG A 649 24.26 15.45 12.32
CA ARG A 649 25.38 16.05 11.57
C ARG A 649 25.06 16.34 10.09
N LEU A 650 23.81 16.16 9.68
CA LEU A 650 23.36 16.58 8.36
C LEU A 650 23.10 18.09 8.34
N ASP A 651 23.40 18.71 7.20
CA ASP A 651 23.14 20.13 6.95
C ASP A 651 22.27 20.31 5.69
N VAL A 652 22.20 21.54 5.19
CA VAL A 652 21.37 21.95 4.05
C VAL A 652 21.65 21.16 2.76
N ASP A 653 22.88 20.69 2.52
CA ASP A 653 23.24 19.95 1.31
C ASP A 653 22.62 18.54 1.28
N ALA A 654 22.22 18.01 2.46
CA ALA A 654 21.59 16.70 2.56
C ALA A 654 20.35 16.56 1.67
N GLN A 655 19.59 17.65 1.50
CA GLN A 655 18.41 17.64 0.64
C GLN A 655 18.75 17.37 -0.82
N GLN A 656 19.80 18.02 -1.35
CA GLN A 656 20.23 17.83 -2.72
C GLN A 656 20.82 16.42 -2.92
N ILE A 657 21.54 15.90 -1.92
CA ILE A 657 22.05 14.53 -1.95
C ILE A 657 20.90 13.53 -2.00
N ILE A 658 19.86 13.71 -1.15
CA ILE A 658 18.67 12.87 -1.15
C ILE A 658 17.94 12.95 -2.49
N SER A 659 17.67 14.16 -3.00
CA SER A 659 16.85 14.31 -4.21
C SER A 659 17.56 13.86 -5.48
N SER A 660 18.87 14.12 -5.58
CA SER A 660 19.70 13.62 -6.68
C SER A 660 20.00 12.12 -6.57
N GLY A 661 20.05 11.59 -5.34
CA GLY A 661 20.28 10.19 -5.03
C GLY A 661 19.05 9.31 -5.28
N TRP A 662 17.88 9.79 -4.87
CA TRP A 662 16.61 9.07 -4.96
C TRP A 662 15.52 9.95 -5.57
N PRO A 663 15.61 10.30 -6.85
CA PRO A 663 14.61 11.16 -7.51
C PRO A 663 13.21 10.54 -7.54
N GLY A 664 13.11 9.20 -7.50
CA GLY A 664 11.86 8.46 -7.43
C GLY A 664 11.28 8.26 -6.03
N LEU A 665 11.82 8.92 -5.01
CA LEU A 665 11.38 8.72 -3.62
C LEU A 665 9.89 9.02 -3.44
N VAL A 666 9.19 8.11 -2.77
CA VAL A 666 7.76 8.16 -2.49
C VAL A 666 7.50 8.58 -1.04
N SER A 667 8.38 8.21 -0.11
CA SER A 667 8.26 8.59 1.31
C SER A 667 9.59 9.07 1.86
N LEU A 668 9.58 10.23 2.50
CA LEU A 668 10.72 10.78 3.23
C LEU A 668 10.30 11.17 4.65
N HIS A 669 11.01 10.63 5.64
CA HIS A 669 10.89 11.05 7.03
C HIS A 669 12.26 11.48 7.54
N LEU A 670 12.41 12.76 7.81
CA LEU A 670 13.55 13.34 8.48
C LEU A 670 13.08 13.91 9.82
N GLU A 671 13.68 13.44 10.90
CA GLU A 671 13.39 13.99 12.23
C GLU A 671 14.65 14.12 13.07
N ASP A 672 14.87 15.26 13.72
CA ASP A 672 16.07 15.47 14.54
C ASP A 672 17.37 15.27 13.71
N CYS A 673 17.37 15.76 12.46
CA CYS A 673 18.48 15.58 11.50
C CYS A 673 19.41 16.80 11.39
N GLY A 674 19.54 17.64 12.41
CA GLY A 674 20.48 18.76 12.40
C GLY A 674 19.94 20.00 11.70
N LEU A 675 20.60 20.46 10.63
CA LEU A 675 20.30 21.72 9.93
C LEU A 675 19.76 21.51 8.51
N VAL A 676 19.18 20.34 8.24
CA VAL A 676 18.69 19.98 6.89
C VAL A 676 17.78 21.06 6.31
N THR A 677 16.89 21.66 7.10
CA THR A 677 15.89 22.62 6.59
C THR A 677 16.31 24.09 6.70
N ALA A 678 17.54 24.38 7.11
CA ALA A 678 17.97 25.75 7.45
C ALA A 678 17.90 26.74 6.28
N ASP A 679 18.19 26.30 5.04
CA ASP A 679 18.11 27.13 3.83
C ASP A 679 16.79 26.91 3.05
N GLY A 680 15.73 26.50 3.73
CA GLY A 680 14.48 26.11 3.11
C GLY A 680 14.47 24.64 2.69
N VAL A 681 13.55 24.26 1.81
CA VAL A 681 13.23 22.85 1.48
C VAL A 681 13.03 22.63 -0.02
N ASP A 682 13.58 23.54 -0.83
CA ASP A 682 13.29 23.62 -2.26
C ASP A 682 13.85 22.42 -3.04
N ASN A 683 15.01 21.87 -2.63
CA ASN A 683 15.67 20.73 -3.28
C ASN A 683 14.84 19.43 -3.19
N LEU A 684 14.04 19.27 -2.14
CA LEU A 684 13.16 18.10 -1.99
C LEU A 684 12.01 18.11 -3.00
N PHE A 685 11.68 19.26 -3.59
CA PHE A 685 10.71 19.30 -4.67
C PHE A 685 11.18 18.59 -5.95
N ASP A 686 12.45 18.22 -6.07
CA ASP A 686 12.92 17.40 -7.19
C ASP A 686 12.48 15.92 -7.06
N CYS A 687 12.11 15.47 -5.87
CA CYS A 687 11.44 14.18 -5.65
C CYS A 687 9.96 14.26 -6.03
N LYS A 688 9.66 14.41 -7.32
CA LYS A 688 8.31 14.70 -7.83
C LYS A 688 7.23 13.66 -7.51
N ALA A 689 7.64 12.44 -7.20
CA ALA A 689 6.74 11.35 -6.88
C ALA A 689 6.44 11.21 -5.38
N MET A 690 6.87 12.18 -4.57
CA MET A 690 6.70 12.16 -3.13
C MET A 690 5.22 12.15 -2.76
N GLU A 691 4.84 11.16 -1.95
CA GLU A 691 3.50 10.98 -1.41
C GLU A 691 3.44 11.35 0.08
N ASN A 692 4.49 11.02 0.83
CA ASN A 692 4.59 11.30 2.27
C ASN A 692 5.88 12.07 2.55
N LEU A 693 5.74 13.27 3.12
CA LEU A 693 6.86 14.11 3.52
C LEU A 693 6.73 14.49 5.00
N LEU A 694 7.62 13.96 5.83
CA LEU A 694 7.67 14.26 7.25
C LEU A 694 8.99 14.97 7.55
N LEU A 695 8.92 16.25 7.91
CA LEU A 695 10.07 17.09 8.27
C LEU A 695 9.81 17.69 9.65
N ARG A 696 10.47 17.17 10.68
CA ARG A 696 10.28 17.62 12.06
C ARG A 696 11.60 17.82 12.79
N HIS A 697 11.79 18.94 13.47
CA HIS A 697 13.02 19.22 14.24
C HIS A 697 14.30 19.11 13.37
N ASN A 698 14.28 19.67 12.16
CA ASN A 698 15.40 19.60 11.21
C ASN A 698 16.11 20.95 11.00
N GLY A 699 15.76 21.96 11.79
CA GLY A 699 16.35 23.29 11.74
C GLY A 699 15.38 24.35 11.22
N CYS A 700 15.53 25.58 11.70
CA CYS A 700 14.65 26.68 11.32
C CYS A 700 14.97 27.16 9.89
N GLY A 701 14.01 27.04 8.97
CA GLY A 701 14.15 27.53 7.59
C GLY A 701 12.98 27.20 6.65
N ILE A 702 11.98 26.45 7.11
CA ILE A 702 10.75 26.18 6.35
C ILE A 702 9.93 27.48 6.25
N ARG A 703 9.75 27.98 5.02
CA ARG A 703 9.01 29.23 4.76
C ARG A 703 7.52 29.08 5.09
N ARG A 704 6.87 30.18 5.48
CA ARG A 704 5.45 30.21 5.85
C ARG A 704 4.53 29.64 4.77
N ASN A 705 4.80 29.86 3.48
CA ASN A 705 4.00 29.37 2.35
C ASN A 705 4.37 27.97 1.85
N PHE A 706 5.21 27.23 2.58
CA PHE A 706 5.71 25.94 2.14
C PHE A 706 4.62 24.92 1.81
N ILE A 707 3.56 24.83 2.62
CA ILE A 707 2.47 23.86 2.40
C ILE A 707 1.81 24.07 1.02
N ILE A 708 1.53 25.33 0.66
CA ILE A 708 0.96 25.70 -0.65
C ILE A 708 1.94 25.37 -1.78
N HIS A 709 3.23 25.67 -1.59
CA HIS A 709 4.26 25.35 -2.57
C HIS A 709 4.40 23.83 -2.77
N ALA A 710 4.42 23.05 -1.69
CA ALA A 710 4.50 21.60 -1.73
C ALA A 710 3.32 21.00 -2.50
N ALA A 711 2.09 21.41 -2.17
CA ALA A 711 0.89 20.99 -2.90
C ALA A 711 0.97 21.32 -4.40
N SER A 712 1.53 22.47 -4.78
CA SER A 712 1.68 22.86 -6.19
C SER A 712 2.80 22.13 -6.95
N LYS A 713 3.86 21.69 -6.24
CA LYS A 713 5.10 21.15 -6.84
C LYS A 713 5.19 19.63 -6.80
N LEU A 714 4.45 18.99 -5.90
CA LEU A 714 4.45 17.55 -5.64
C LEU A 714 3.06 16.97 -5.96
N PRO A 715 2.80 16.56 -7.21
CA PRO A 715 1.46 16.14 -7.66
C PRO A 715 0.93 14.87 -6.99
N MET A 716 1.81 14.10 -6.35
CA MET A 716 1.49 12.86 -5.67
C MET A 716 1.37 13.03 -4.15
N LEU A 717 1.58 14.24 -3.62
CA LEU A 717 1.64 14.47 -2.17
C LEU A 717 0.27 14.23 -1.51
N ARG A 718 0.26 13.36 -0.51
CA ARG A 718 -0.95 12.96 0.24
C ARG A 718 -0.82 13.25 1.73
N SER A 719 0.39 13.16 2.28
CA SER A 719 0.67 13.41 3.69
C SER A 719 1.86 14.34 3.87
N LEU A 720 1.68 15.36 4.71
CA LEU A 720 2.70 16.33 5.08
C LEU A 720 2.69 16.50 6.60
N SER A 721 3.84 16.25 7.25
CA SER A 721 4.01 16.46 8.69
C SER A 721 5.16 17.42 8.93
N LEU A 722 4.87 18.53 9.61
CA LEU A 722 5.80 19.62 9.87
C LEU A 722 5.77 19.99 11.34
N ASP A 723 6.88 20.54 11.83
CA ASP A 723 6.95 21.07 13.19
C ASP A 723 7.11 22.59 13.16
N TRP A 724 6.47 23.29 14.10
CA TRP A 724 6.51 24.76 14.16
C TRP A 724 7.92 25.28 14.46
N CYS A 725 8.76 24.49 15.12
CA CYS A 725 10.15 24.88 15.39
C CYS A 725 11.01 24.98 14.11
N ASP A 726 10.60 24.35 13.02
CA ASP A 726 11.32 24.39 11.75
C ASP A 726 10.89 25.59 10.87
N ALA A 727 9.83 26.30 11.27
CA ALA A 727 9.31 27.45 10.52
C ALA A 727 10.23 28.67 10.67
N SER A 728 10.65 29.25 9.53
CA SER A 728 11.54 30.43 9.48
C SER A 728 10.93 31.67 10.16
N GLU A 729 9.60 31.76 10.14
CA GLU A 729 8.83 32.91 10.61
C GLU A 729 7.95 32.56 11.83
N GLY A 730 8.10 31.35 12.40
CA GLY A 730 7.34 30.89 13.56
C GLY A 730 5.86 30.52 13.30
N ASP A 731 5.42 30.53 12.05
CA ASP A 731 4.06 30.13 11.65
C ASP A 731 4.06 29.53 10.22
N LEU A 732 3.02 28.76 9.88
CA LEU A 732 2.84 28.14 8.56
C LEU A 732 1.44 28.44 8.01
N ASN A 733 1.36 28.92 6.77
CA ASN A 733 0.10 29.14 6.07
C ASN A 733 -0.52 27.79 5.70
N LEU A 734 -1.68 27.52 6.29
CA LEU A 734 -2.56 26.47 5.79
C LEU A 734 -3.22 26.96 4.50
N PRO A 735 -3.40 26.09 3.49
CA PRO A 735 -4.21 26.44 2.33
C PRO A 735 -5.60 26.85 2.83
N ASN A 736 -6.13 27.97 2.33
CA ASN A 736 -7.51 28.36 2.60
C ASN A 736 -8.40 27.23 2.07
N VAL A 737 -8.95 26.41 2.98
CA VAL A 737 -9.95 25.40 2.64
C VAL A 737 -11.26 26.13 2.32
N LEU A 738 -11.31 26.76 1.15
CA LEU A 738 -12.54 27.00 0.43
C LEU A 738 -12.59 25.91 -0.63
N PHE A 739 -13.35 24.85 -0.33
CA PHE A 739 -13.83 23.94 -1.35
C PHE A 739 -14.59 24.78 -2.39
N GLU A 740 -14.07 24.83 -3.62
CA GLU A 740 -14.89 25.09 -4.81
C GLU A 740 -15.30 23.76 -5.42
#